data_AF-A0A936YX04-F1
#
_entry.id   AF-A0A936YX04-F1
#
_cell.length_a   1.000
_cell.length_b   1.000
_cell.length_c   1.000
_cell.angle_alpha   90.00
_cell.angle_beta   90.00
_cell.angle_gamma   90.00
#
_symmetry.space_group_name_H-M   'P 1'
#
loop_
_entity.id
_entity.type
_entity.pdbx_description
1 polymer ?
#
loop_
_entity_poly.entity_id
_entity_poly.type
_entity_poly.pdbx_seq_one_letter_code
_entity_poly.pdbx_strand_id
1 'polypeptide(L)'
;MNPINMRLDLQWKVRHLVDGGVIKLRWHARLDEAPSSFAAGIDLADKIEGMMLGLAIGDALGNTSESLNPSRRRALYGWIRTYQPNRYADQRPVGVPSDDSQLAYWTLEHLLQCGGLDPTKLGDLLASRRHEIFGGGATTRNALRQFERDRDWTVSGWSRASNGALMRIAPVLLPHLHRPSAALWTDTLAAAHLTHDDELSNSSCIAMVDMLWRLIGLTVAPDRDWWLMHWIDTYADVASTARYAARTGYPPEFEGSINELLTTYVQPALAKDLGVEEAGDIWHSGAYLLETVPSVVYILARHGHEPRVAIEQAVNGTRDNDTVAAIVGAAVGALHGARAFPDEWVEGLLGRTGSNDDGQAFGLLAAAGQTFGYGVSDRVRRRALQVMPAKGMPGRWNSTCTNEIMTTLHVVPCLDSEQMAVARRQELDVSRNVAAVLGRSAVTAANAGFYVTKAGQTVVWRDAVHAACAAKLSIRPGAVLPSNEQVSFTETRVQVTNETTLGASRRLVDYGLRPLALNFANGVHPGGGFLSGARAQEEVLCRSSALNQTLFGDPMYEEHRKRPLPDSTDWAIYSPDVPVFRMDDGTELPHPWLLSFITCAAPVAPIIGQPRAGDLLQKRIHRVLAIARAYGHTTLVLGAWGCGAFANDPHRTAMDFRHALENDYRGAFSDIIFAITDWSPERKFLGPFRDVFAAHVKA
;
A
#
# COMPACT_ATOMS: atom_id res chain seq x y z
N MET A 1 4.14 2.86 -16.42
CA MET A 1 3.61 1.65 -15.75
C MET A 1 2.78 2.07 -14.55
N ASN A 2 1.69 1.36 -14.25
CA ASN A 2 0.63 1.79 -13.32
C ASN A 2 0.92 1.35 -11.86
N PRO A 3 0.68 2.19 -10.82
CA PRO A 3 1.05 1.89 -9.42
C PRO A 3 0.50 0.59 -8.84
N ILE A 4 -0.70 0.16 -9.22
CA ILE A 4 -1.33 -1.07 -8.70
C ILE A 4 -0.78 -2.33 -9.38
N ASN A 5 -0.40 -2.27 -10.68
CA ASN A 5 0.38 -3.36 -11.30
C ASN A 5 1.82 -3.38 -10.76
N MET A 6 2.38 -2.22 -10.39
CA MET A 6 3.71 -2.16 -9.78
C MET A 6 3.76 -2.75 -8.38
N ARG A 7 2.75 -2.57 -7.53
CA ARG A 7 2.75 -3.16 -6.17
C ARG A 7 2.63 -4.69 -6.18
N LEU A 8 1.82 -5.22 -7.09
CA LEU A 8 1.68 -6.64 -7.38
C LEU A 8 2.96 -7.29 -7.91
N ASP A 9 3.49 -6.66 -8.95
CA ASP A 9 4.72 -7.06 -9.58
C ASP A 9 5.84 -6.95 -8.54
N LEU A 10 5.85 -5.89 -7.72
CA LEU A 10 6.88 -5.70 -6.70
C LEU A 10 6.82 -6.74 -5.59
N GLN A 11 5.64 -7.10 -5.06
CA GLN A 11 5.58 -8.10 -3.99
C GLN A 11 6.07 -9.47 -4.50
N TRP A 12 5.57 -9.90 -5.67
CA TRP A 12 6.01 -11.13 -6.32
C TRP A 12 7.50 -11.07 -6.72
N LYS A 13 7.95 -9.94 -7.29
CA LYS A 13 9.32 -9.71 -7.74
C LYS A 13 10.29 -9.68 -6.57
N VAL A 14 9.98 -8.99 -5.47
CA VAL A 14 10.82 -8.97 -4.26
C VAL A 14 10.92 -10.38 -3.69
N ARG A 15 9.82 -11.12 -3.58
CA ARG A 15 9.86 -12.53 -3.18
C ARG A 15 10.78 -13.35 -4.09
N HIS A 16 10.61 -13.22 -5.40
CA HIS A 16 11.44 -13.93 -6.38
C HIS A 16 12.92 -13.53 -6.31
N LEU A 17 13.21 -12.26 -6.06
CA LEU A 17 14.57 -11.74 -5.88
C LEU A 17 15.20 -12.26 -4.58
N VAL A 18 14.43 -12.43 -3.50
CA VAL A 18 14.91 -13.09 -2.27
C VAL A 18 15.18 -14.57 -2.53
N ASP A 19 14.23 -15.28 -3.16
CA ASP A 19 14.38 -16.71 -3.47
C ASP A 19 15.55 -16.98 -4.43
N GLY A 20 15.80 -16.03 -5.34
CA GLY A 20 16.94 -16.06 -6.27
C GLY A 20 18.26 -15.57 -5.67
N GLY A 21 18.28 -15.16 -4.39
CA GLY A 21 19.48 -14.67 -3.69
C GLY A 21 19.98 -13.29 -4.14
N VAL A 22 19.18 -12.54 -4.90
CA VAL A 22 19.49 -11.15 -5.29
C VAL A 22 19.29 -10.20 -4.11
N ILE A 23 18.15 -10.31 -3.42
CA ILE A 23 17.93 -9.60 -2.16
C ILE A 23 18.37 -10.54 -1.03
N LYS A 24 19.47 -10.20 -0.37
CA LYS A 24 20.08 -11.04 0.68
C LYS A 24 19.26 -10.94 1.97
N LEU A 25 18.48 -11.99 2.27
CA LEU A 25 17.83 -12.28 3.55
C LEU A 25 17.13 -13.64 3.48
N ARG A 26 16.61 -14.12 4.61
CA ARG A 26 15.72 -15.29 4.69
C ARG A 26 14.27 -14.84 4.66
N TRP A 27 13.50 -15.32 3.68
CA TRP A 27 12.06 -15.07 3.70
C TRP A 27 11.38 -15.89 4.80
N HIS A 28 10.69 -15.22 5.70
CA HIS A 28 9.97 -15.83 6.82
C HIS A 28 8.48 -15.58 6.67
N ALA A 29 7.64 -16.47 7.24
CA ALA A 29 6.19 -16.39 7.14
C ALA A 29 5.62 -15.04 7.63
N ARG A 30 6.31 -14.38 8.56
CA ARG A 30 5.95 -13.02 9.01
C ARG A 30 5.87 -11.99 7.87
N LEU A 31 6.66 -12.18 6.80
CA LEU A 31 6.72 -11.27 5.66
C LEU A 31 5.52 -11.46 4.71
N ASP A 32 4.74 -12.52 4.93
CA ASP A 32 3.47 -12.78 4.25
C ASP A 32 2.27 -12.24 5.07
N GLU A 33 2.51 -11.80 6.30
CA GLU A 33 1.49 -11.30 7.22
C GLU A 33 1.45 -9.78 7.26
N ALA A 34 0.24 -9.22 7.18
CA ALA A 34 0.05 -7.79 7.43
C ALA A 34 0.29 -7.48 8.90
N PRO A 35 0.95 -6.36 9.24
CA PRO A 35 1.08 -5.97 10.63
C PRO A 35 -0.30 -5.61 11.22
N SER A 36 -0.45 -5.72 12.54
CA SER A 36 -1.72 -5.50 13.22
C SER A 36 -2.24 -4.08 13.04
N SER A 37 -3.57 -3.93 12.88
CA SER A 37 -4.22 -2.62 12.87
C SER A 37 -4.08 -1.90 14.22
N PHE A 38 -4.04 -0.57 14.19
CA PHE A 38 -3.96 0.25 15.40
C PHE A 38 -5.32 0.34 16.10
N ALA A 39 -5.30 0.42 17.43
CA ALA A 39 -6.51 0.63 18.23
C ALA A 39 -7.11 2.03 17.97
N ALA A 40 -8.44 2.15 18.04
CA ALA A 40 -9.18 3.39 17.73
C ALA A 40 -8.83 4.61 18.60
N GLY A 41 -8.10 4.43 19.72
CA GLY A 41 -7.65 5.51 20.60
C GLY A 41 -6.24 6.05 20.31
N ILE A 42 -5.54 5.51 19.31
CA ILE A 42 -4.22 6.00 18.91
C ILE A 42 -4.38 7.27 18.07
N ASP A 43 -3.77 8.36 18.53
CA ASP A 43 -3.64 9.61 17.78
C ASP A 43 -2.56 9.44 16.71
N LEU A 44 -2.95 8.91 15.54
CA LEU A 44 -2.02 8.63 14.45
C LEU A 44 -1.36 9.91 13.91
N ALA A 45 -2.05 11.05 13.90
CA ALA A 45 -1.44 12.31 13.48
C ALA A 45 -0.26 12.66 14.38
N ASP A 46 -0.46 12.66 15.69
CA ASP A 46 0.59 12.96 16.65
C ASP A 46 1.75 11.95 16.58
N LYS A 47 1.46 10.65 16.45
CA LYS A 47 2.47 9.57 16.38
C LYS A 47 3.32 9.63 15.11
N ILE A 48 2.70 9.83 13.95
CA ILE A 48 3.40 9.85 12.66
C ILE A 48 4.17 11.16 12.46
N GLU A 49 3.59 12.28 12.84
CA GLU A 49 4.31 13.55 12.88
C GLU A 49 5.46 13.47 13.89
N GLY A 50 5.26 12.84 15.04
CA GLY A 50 6.31 12.57 16.02
C GLY A 50 7.44 11.75 15.42
N MET A 51 7.15 10.65 14.75
CA MET A 51 8.16 9.82 14.09
C MET A 51 8.98 10.62 13.07
N MET A 52 8.31 11.34 12.17
CA MET A 52 9.00 12.04 11.07
C MET A 52 9.71 13.32 11.52
N LEU A 53 9.15 14.06 12.47
CA LEU A 53 9.81 15.23 13.06
C LEU A 53 10.93 14.82 14.00
N GLY A 54 10.77 13.73 14.76
CA GLY A 54 11.81 13.18 15.62
C GLY A 54 13.05 12.79 14.82
N LEU A 55 12.86 12.16 13.66
CA LEU A 55 13.93 11.91 12.69
C LEU A 55 14.65 13.21 12.31
N ALA A 56 13.90 14.22 11.85
CA ALA A 56 14.47 15.48 11.40
C ALA A 56 15.14 16.29 12.52
N ILE A 57 14.60 16.23 13.73
CA ILE A 57 15.16 16.89 14.92
C ILE A 57 16.47 16.21 15.31
N GLY A 58 16.49 14.88 15.35
CA GLY A 58 17.67 14.09 15.71
C GLY A 58 18.83 14.35 14.76
N ASP A 59 18.57 14.22 13.44
CA ASP A 59 19.51 14.60 12.38
C ASP A 59 20.03 16.02 12.61
N ALA A 60 19.13 17.02 12.63
CA ALA A 60 19.54 18.42 12.65
C ALA A 60 20.30 18.84 13.92
N LEU A 61 20.05 18.19 15.07
CA LEU A 61 20.84 18.38 16.29
C LEU A 61 22.24 17.77 16.15
N GLY A 62 22.36 16.63 15.47
CA GLY A 62 23.63 15.92 15.28
C GLY A 62 24.53 16.51 14.19
N ASN A 63 23.93 16.96 13.08
CA ASN A 63 24.55 17.35 11.80
C ASN A 63 25.79 18.24 11.95
N THR A 64 25.70 19.33 12.70
CA THR A 64 26.82 20.29 12.86
C THR A 64 28.06 19.67 13.53
N SER A 65 27.88 18.60 14.30
CA SER A 65 28.92 17.91 15.06
C SER A 65 29.17 16.47 14.61
N GLU A 66 28.69 16.13 13.40
CA GLU A 66 28.85 14.83 12.75
C GLU A 66 30.31 14.36 12.80
N SER A 67 30.52 13.05 12.96
CA SER A 67 31.82 12.38 12.87
C SER A 67 32.84 12.72 13.97
N LEU A 68 32.50 13.61 14.92
CA LEU A 68 33.31 13.88 16.10
C LEU A 68 33.13 12.78 17.14
N ASN A 69 34.22 12.40 17.82
CA ASN A 69 34.09 11.56 19.02
C ASN A 69 33.38 12.34 20.15
N PRO A 70 32.58 11.66 21.00
CA PRO A 70 31.81 12.29 22.08
C PRO A 70 32.61 13.27 22.95
N SER A 71 33.79 12.88 23.41
CA SER A 71 34.67 13.74 24.21
C SER A 71 35.08 15.03 23.50
N ARG A 72 35.41 14.95 22.20
CA ARG A 72 35.77 16.11 21.38
C ARG A 72 34.55 16.99 21.09
N ARG A 73 33.39 16.40 20.83
CA ARG A 73 32.11 17.14 20.67
C ARG A 73 31.80 17.93 21.93
N ARG A 74 31.91 17.30 23.11
CA ARG A 74 31.68 17.93 24.41
C ARG A 74 32.63 19.10 24.66
N ALA A 75 33.90 18.98 24.26
CA ALA A 75 34.88 20.05 24.41
C ALA A 75 34.57 21.27 23.52
N LEU A 76 34.00 21.07 22.32
CA LEU A 76 33.73 22.13 21.36
C LEU A 76 32.36 22.78 21.54
N TYR A 77 31.33 21.99 21.85
CA TYR A 77 29.93 22.40 21.84
C TYR A 77 29.24 22.26 23.21
N GLY A 78 29.93 21.73 24.22
CA GLY A 78 29.30 21.33 25.48
C GLY A 78 28.33 20.15 25.27
N TRP A 79 27.32 20.05 26.13
CA TRP A 79 26.22 19.11 25.94
C TRP A 79 25.16 19.75 25.05
N ILE A 80 25.03 19.24 23.82
CA ILE A 80 24.12 19.76 22.79
C ILE A 80 22.68 19.49 23.24
N ARG A 81 21.93 20.58 23.49
CA ARG A 81 20.49 20.57 23.84
C ARG A 81 19.64 21.33 22.82
N THR A 82 20.26 22.02 21.88
CA THR A 82 19.61 22.85 20.87
C THR A 82 20.48 22.90 19.62
N TYR A 83 19.92 23.40 18.53
CA TYR A 83 20.61 23.50 17.24
C TYR A 83 21.86 24.36 17.34
N GLN A 84 22.95 23.86 16.76
CA GLN A 84 24.22 24.57 16.71
C GLN A 84 24.30 25.46 15.46
N PRO A 85 25.10 26.54 15.48
CA PRO A 85 25.39 27.35 14.30
C PRO A 85 25.82 26.50 13.11
N ASN A 86 25.10 26.58 11.99
CA ASN A 86 25.40 25.79 10.80
C ASN A 86 25.67 26.66 9.56
N ARG A 87 26.70 26.30 8.79
CA ARG A 87 27.11 27.03 7.58
C ARG A 87 26.03 27.11 6.50
N TYR A 88 25.13 26.13 6.43
CA TYR A 88 24.04 26.10 5.45
C TYR A 88 22.86 27.02 5.83
N ALA A 89 22.92 27.65 7.00
CA ALA A 89 21.95 28.62 7.48
C ALA A 89 22.59 29.94 7.93
N ASP A 90 23.68 30.36 7.27
CA ASP A 90 24.41 31.59 7.58
C ASP A 90 24.90 31.66 9.04
N GLN A 91 25.35 30.52 9.59
CA GLN A 91 25.77 30.36 10.99
C GLN A 91 24.65 30.63 12.01
N ARG A 92 23.38 30.64 11.60
CA ARG A 92 22.26 30.69 12.54
C ARG A 92 22.13 29.34 13.28
N PRO A 93 21.79 29.35 14.58
CA PRO A 93 21.54 28.14 15.36
C PRO A 93 20.12 27.62 15.09
N VAL A 94 19.92 27.06 13.90
CA VAL A 94 18.62 26.52 13.44
C VAL A 94 18.82 25.12 12.88
N GLY A 95 17.78 24.29 12.95
CA GLY A 95 17.84 22.92 12.51
C GLY A 95 17.86 22.83 10.98
N VAL A 96 18.97 22.31 10.44
CA VAL A 96 19.16 22.01 9.01
C VAL A 96 19.36 20.51 8.81
N PRO A 97 18.89 19.94 7.69
CA PRO A 97 18.98 18.51 7.43
C PRO A 97 20.39 18.08 6.99
N SER A 98 20.75 16.82 7.25
CA SER A 98 21.78 16.04 6.54
C SER A 98 21.10 15.11 5.50
N ASP A 99 21.84 14.14 4.96
CA ASP A 99 21.30 13.14 4.05
C ASP A 99 20.24 12.24 4.68
N ASP A 100 20.23 12.09 6.01
CA ASP A 100 19.22 11.36 6.76
C ASP A 100 17.81 11.92 6.50
N SER A 101 17.59 13.19 6.83
CA SER A 101 16.29 13.84 6.58
C SER A 101 16.02 14.02 5.10
N GLN A 102 17.01 14.43 4.29
CA GLN A 102 16.74 14.66 2.87
C GLN A 102 16.25 13.39 2.18
N LEU A 103 16.93 12.26 2.39
CA LEU A 103 16.55 11.01 1.76
C LEU A 103 15.25 10.44 2.34
N ALA A 104 14.99 10.62 3.64
CA ALA A 104 13.71 10.23 4.24
C ALA A 104 12.55 11.05 3.65
N TYR A 105 12.66 12.38 3.61
CA TYR A 105 11.59 13.23 3.11
C TYR A 105 11.43 13.17 1.58
N TRP A 106 12.48 12.93 0.81
CA TRP A 106 12.34 12.61 -0.62
C TRP A 106 11.71 11.23 -0.84
N THR A 107 11.96 10.27 0.04
CA THR A 107 11.20 9.01 0.03
C THR A 107 9.72 9.28 0.30
N LEU A 108 9.38 10.15 1.26
CA LEU A 108 8.00 10.57 1.51
C LEU A 108 7.37 11.29 0.30
N GLU A 109 8.10 12.20 -0.34
CA GLU A 109 7.68 12.90 -1.55
C GLU A 109 7.34 11.91 -2.67
N HIS A 110 8.20 10.91 -2.89
CA HIS A 110 7.94 9.84 -3.84
C HIS A 110 6.67 9.05 -3.51
N LEU A 111 6.50 8.66 -2.25
CA LEU A 111 5.32 7.92 -1.81
C LEU A 111 4.04 8.73 -2.04
N LEU A 112 4.07 10.04 -1.82
CA LEU A 112 2.96 10.95 -2.11
C LEU A 112 2.66 11.01 -3.61
N GLN A 113 3.69 11.12 -4.46
CA GLN A 113 3.54 11.20 -5.92
C GLN A 113 2.97 9.90 -6.52
N CYS A 114 3.34 8.75 -5.95
CA CYS A 114 2.96 7.44 -6.49
C CYS A 114 1.81 6.77 -5.74
N GLY A 115 1.38 7.36 -4.62
CA GLY A 115 0.45 6.76 -3.68
C GLY A 115 1.01 5.53 -2.96
N GLY A 116 2.28 5.16 -3.15
CA GLY A 116 2.95 3.94 -2.66
C GLY A 116 4.37 3.80 -3.18
N LEU A 117 5.08 2.72 -2.81
CA LEU A 117 6.44 2.55 -3.28
C LEU A 117 6.51 2.04 -4.73
N ASP A 118 7.15 2.84 -5.57
CA ASP A 118 7.74 2.44 -6.84
C ASP A 118 9.27 2.60 -6.76
N PRO A 119 10.06 1.51 -6.65
CA PRO A 119 11.50 1.62 -6.41
C PRO A 119 12.29 2.19 -7.60
N THR A 120 11.78 2.06 -8.84
CA THR A 120 12.40 2.67 -10.00
C THR A 120 12.23 4.19 -9.97
N LYS A 121 11.03 4.69 -9.69
CA LYS A 121 10.79 6.13 -9.55
C LYS A 121 11.46 6.72 -8.32
N LEU A 122 11.54 5.97 -7.21
CA LEU A 122 12.35 6.39 -6.07
C LEU A 122 13.81 6.54 -6.49
N GLY A 123 14.36 5.55 -7.20
CA GLY A 123 15.70 5.61 -7.76
C GLY A 123 15.90 6.82 -8.67
N ASP A 124 14.95 7.10 -9.59
CA ASP A 124 14.99 8.26 -10.48
C ASP A 124 15.01 9.58 -9.68
N LEU A 125 14.15 9.70 -8.67
CA LEU A 125 14.09 10.88 -7.80
C LEU A 125 15.42 11.10 -7.06
N LEU A 126 15.91 10.07 -6.35
CA LEU A 126 17.13 10.16 -5.58
C LEU A 126 18.37 10.39 -6.48
N ALA A 127 18.43 9.72 -7.63
CA ALA A 127 19.53 9.91 -8.58
C ALA A 127 19.51 11.31 -9.21
N SER A 128 18.33 11.85 -9.56
CA SER A 128 18.20 13.18 -10.16
C SER A 128 18.67 14.31 -9.22
N ARG A 129 18.50 14.13 -7.91
CA ARG A 129 18.88 15.10 -6.88
C ARG A 129 20.17 14.73 -6.15
N ARG A 130 20.93 13.73 -6.62
CA ARG A 130 22.10 13.20 -5.89
C ARG A 130 23.22 14.22 -5.65
N HIS A 131 23.23 15.31 -6.41
CA HIS A 131 24.17 16.42 -6.28
C HIS A 131 23.74 17.46 -5.23
N GLU A 132 22.49 17.40 -4.77
CA GLU A 132 21.89 18.31 -3.78
C GLU A 132 21.92 17.73 -2.36
N ILE A 133 22.39 16.50 -2.20
CA ILE A 133 22.50 15.82 -0.91
C ILE A 133 23.58 16.49 -0.05
N PHE A 134 23.22 16.87 1.18
CA PHE A 134 24.08 17.43 2.22
C PHE A 134 24.64 16.29 3.05
N GLY A 135 25.94 16.06 2.95
CA GLY A 135 26.45 14.76 3.41
C GLY A 135 26.18 13.71 2.34
N GLY A 136 26.29 12.44 2.67
CA GLY A 136 26.19 11.37 1.68
C GLY A 136 27.26 10.31 1.86
N GLY A 137 26.87 9.21 2.48
CA GLY A 137 27.67 8.00 2.55
C GLY A 137 28.17 7.54 1.18
N ALA A 138 29.38 6.98 1.13
CA ALA A 138 29.96 6.47 -0.11
C ALA A 138 29.09 5.39 -0.76
N THR A 139 28.45 4.53 0.05
CA THR A 139 27.53 3.48 -0.40
C THR A 139 26.35 4.07 -1.17
N THR A 140 25.61 5.01 -0.58
CA THR A 140 24.48 5.69 -1.23
C THR A 140 24.89 6.40 -2.51
N ARG A 141 25.99 7.18 -2.47
CA ARG A 141 26.48 7.89 -3.67
C ARG A 141 26.86 6.96 -4.81
N ASN A 142 27.46 5.82 -4.51
CA ASN A 142 27.85 4.87 -5.55
C ASN A 142 26.65 4.11 -6.10
N ALA A 143 25.70 3.72 -5.24
CA ALA A 143 24.47 3.07 -5.66
C ALA A 143 23.62 3.97 -6.56
N LEU A 144 23.48 5.26 -6.21
CA LEU A 144 22.74 6.21 -7.05
C LEU A 144 23.42 6.49 -8.40
N ARG A 145 24.76 6.50 -8.46
CA ARG A 145 25.49 6.57 -9.75
C ARG A 145 25.27 5.31 -10.59
N GLN A 146 25.25 4.15 -9.97
CA GLN A 146 24.97 2.89 -10.66
C GLN A 146 23.53 2.86 -11.18
N PHE A 147 22.57 3.29 -10.35
CA PHE A 147 21.17 3.43 -10.75
C PHE A 147 21.01 4.43 -11.90
N GLU A 148 21.69 5.58 -11.88
CA GLU A 148 21.64 6.57 -12.96
C GLU A 148 22.06 5.97 -14.32
N ARG A 149 23.04 5.05 -14.30
CA ARG A 149 23.53 4.36 -15.50
C ARG A 149 22.57 3.26 -15.98
N ASP A 150 22.12 2.41 -15.06
CA ASP A 150 21.47 1.14 -15.40
C ASP A 150 19.93 1.22 -15.29
N ARG A 151 19.40 2.21 -14.57
CA ARG A 151 17.99 2.40 -14.18
C ARG A 151 17.32 1.14 -13.60
N ASP A 152 18.11 0.32 -12.94
CA ASP A 152 17.66 -0.94 -12.34
C ASP A 152 17.98 -0.98 -10.85
N TRP A 153 16.93 -0.88 -10.03
CA TRP A 153 17.03 -0.90 -8.58
C TRP A 153 17.44 -2.27 -8.03
N THR A 154 17.26 -3.34 -8.82
CA THR A 154 17.55 -4.71 -8.38
C THR A 154 19.05 -5.00 -8.31
N VAL A 155 19.86 -4.20 -8.99
CA VAL A 155 21.33 -4.36 -9.08
C VAL A 155 22.11 -3.10 -8.70
N SER A 156 21.44 -1.98 -8.42
CA SER A 156 22.12 -0.73 -8.04
C SER A 156 22.66 -0.72 -6.62
N GLY A 157 22.11 -1.56 -5.74
CA GLY A 157 22.52 -1.64 -4.35
C GLY A 157 24.00 -2.01 -4.20
N TRP A 158 24.71 -1.34 -3.31
CA TRP A 158 26.10 -1.67 -3.00
C TRP A 158 26.18 -2.63 -1.82
N SER A 159 27.02 -3.66 -1.94
CA SER A 159 27.23 -4.69 -0.91
C SER A 159 28.09 -4.19 0.24
N ARG A 160 27.57 -3.22 1.01
CA ARG A 160 28.18 -2.70 2.24
C ARG A 160 27.12 -2.51 3.31
N ALA A 161 27.39 -3.05 4.49
CA ALA A 161 26.54 -2.95 5.68
C ALA A 161 26.59 -1.56 6.38
N SER A 162 26.48 -0.46 5.63
CA SER A 162 26.31 0.89 6.21
C SER A 162 24.85 1.18 6.53
N ASN A 163 24.62 2.14 7.43
CA ASN A 163 23.28 2.53 7.90
C ASN A 163 22.44 3.40 6.93
N GLY A 164 22.96 3.73 5.74
CA GLY A 164 22.32 4.69 4.83
C GLY A 164 20.95 4.27 4.28
N ALA A 165 20.60 2.98 4.28
CA ALA A 165 19.23 2.53 4.02
C ALA A 165 18.34 2.68 5.26
N LEU A 166 18.87 2.28 6.42
CA LEU A 166 18.16 2.28 7.71
C LEU A 166 17.71 3.69 8.12
N MET A 167 18.57 4.69 7.94
CA MET A 167 18.29 6.07 8.37
C MET A 167 17.11 6.73 7.64
N ARG A 168 16.73 6.23 6.46
CA ARG A 168 15.68 6.81 5.61
C ARG A 168 14.43 5.93 5.44
N ILE A 169 14.34 4.82 6.17
CA ILE A 169 13.31 3.80 5.90
C ILE A 169 11.93 4.12 6.50
N ALA A 170 11.89 4.96 7.55
CA ALA A 170 10.67 5.25 8.31
C ALA A 170 9.44 5.65 7.46
N PRO A 171 9.54 6.49 6.40
CA PRO A 171 8.40 6.90 5.59
C PRO A 171 7.67 5.75 4.88
N VAL A 172 8.35 4.62 4.64
CA VAL A 172 7.82 3.50 3.85
C VAL A 172 6.55 2.91 4.45
N LEU A 173 6.33 3.05 5.75
CA LEU A 173 5.13 2.54 6.40
C LEU A 173 3.87 3.40 6.17
N LEU A 174 4.01 4.67 5.77
CA LEU A 174 2.89 5.62 5.70
C LEU A 174 1.76 5.16 4.76
N PRO A 175 2.02 4.67 3.54
CA PRO A 175 0.97 4.15 2.65
C PRO A 175 0.17 2.97 3.21
N HIS A 176 0.68 2.31 4.26
CA HIS A 176 0.09 1.11 4.85
C HIS A 176 -0.73 1.42 6.11
N LEU A 177 -0.68 2.64 6.65
CA LEU A 177 -1.31 3.01 7.92
C LEU A 177 -2.84 2.82 7.93
N HIS A 178 -3.51 3.25 6.84
CA HIS A 178 -4.97 3.14 6.76
C HIS A 178 -5.45 1.71 6.52
N ARG A 179 -4.66 0.91 5.79
CA ARG A 179 -4.95 -0.49 5.47
C ARG A 179 -3.66 -1.31 5.57
N PRO A 180 -3.37 -1.87 6.76
CA PRO A 180 -2.18 -2.67 6.97
C PRO A 180 -2.11 -3.82 5.97
N SER A 181 -0.94 -4.05 5.37
CA SER A 181 -0.72 -5.06 4.33
C SER A 181 0.67 -5.67 4.46
N ALA A 182 0.82 -6.93 4.07
CA ALA A 182 2.12 -7.59 3.94
C ALA A 182 3.04 -6.89 2.92
N ALA A 183 2.47 -6.09 2.01
CA ALA A 183 3.22 -5.27 1.07
C ALA A 183 4.18 -4.27 1.76
N LEU A 184 3.94 -3.92 3.04
CA LEU A 184 4.87 -3.13 3.84
C LEU A 184 6.29 -3.70 3.82
N TRP A 185 6.39 -5.03 3.93
CA TRP A 185 7.68 -5.71 4.00
C TRP A 185 8.40 -5.68 2.67
N THR A 186 7.69 -5.91 1.56
CA THR A 186 8.28 -5.83 0.23
C THR A 186 8.67 -4.41 -0.16
N ASP A 187 7.88 -3.42 0.25
CA ASP A 187 8.22 -2.02 0.07
C ASP A 187 9.50 -1.68 0.87
N THR A 188 9.59 -2.14 2.11
CA THR A 188 10.78 -1.94 2.96
C THR A 188 12.03 -2.52 2.31
N LEU A 189 11.95 -3.75 1.80
CA LEU A 189 13.07 -4.41 1.12
C LEU A 189 13.46 -3.71 -0.17
N ALA A 190 12.51 -3.35 -1.03
CA ALA A 190 12.80 -2.69 -2.28
C ALA A 190 13.42 -1.30 -2.06
N ALA A 191 12.91 -0.54 -1.08
CA ALA A 191 13.45 0.77 -0.72
C ALA A 191 14.87 0.67 -0.16
N ALA A 192 15.17 -0.34 0.67
CA ALA A 192 16.51 -0.57 1.20
C ALA A 192 17.50 -1.02 0.11
N HIS A 193 17.13 -2.08 -0.62
CA HIS A 193 17.93 -2.76 -1.64
C HIS A 193 18.35 -1.84 -2.79
N LEU A 194 17.51 -0.86 -3.15
CA LEU A 194 17.83 0.19 -4.12
C LEU A 194 19.24 0.80 -3.90
N THR A 195 19.67 0.91 -2.64
CA THR A 195 20.96 1.52 -2.28
C THR A 195 21.93 0.58 -1.57
N HIS A 196 21.43 -0.40 -0.82
CA HIS A 196 22.24 -1.27 0.02
C HIS A 196 21.86 -2.72 -0.23
N ASP A 197 22.69 -3.44 -0.99
CA ASP A 197 22.54 -4.88 -1.24
C ASP A 197 23.33 -5.67 -0.19
N ASP A 198 22.86 -5.65 1.06
CA ASP A 198 23.51 -6.31 2.18
C ASP A 198 22.46 -6.88 3.15
N GLU A 199 22.72 -8.08 3.67
CA GLU A 199 21.77 -8.78 4.53
C GLU A 199 21.52 -8.07 5.86
N LEU A 200 22.58 -7.60 6.51
CA LEU A 200 22.47 -6.83 7.76
C LEU A 200 21.71 -5.53 7.52
N SER A 201 21.90 -4.87 6.38
CA SER A 201 21.11 -3.70 5.98
C SER A 201 19.62 -4.03 5.78
N ASN A 202 19.30 -5.01 4.94
CA ASN A 202 17.92 -5.39 4.63
C ASN A 202 17.16 -5.87 5.88
N SER A 203 17.80 -6.73 6.68
CA SER A 203 17.21 -7.28 7.91
C SER A 203 17.03 -6.20 8.99
N SER A 204 17.98 -5.26 9.11
CA SER A 204 17.83 -4.12 10.03
C SER A 204 16.71 -3.16 9.61
N CYS A 205 16.50 -2.96 8.31
CA CYS A 205 15.38 -2.14 7.82
C CYS A 205 14.03 -2.78 8.17
N ILE A 206 13.88 -4.10 8.03
CA ILE A 206 12.68 -4.83 8.47
C ILE A 206 12.50 -4.70 9.98
N ALA A 207 13.54 -4.94 10.78
CA ALA A 207 13.48 -4.83 12.23
C ALA A 207 13.06 -3.43 12.70
N MET A 208 13.60 -2.39 12.04
CA MET A 208 13.24 -1.01 12.34
C MET A 208 11.80 -0.68 11.95
N VAL A 209 11.34 -1.07 10.77
CA VAL A 209 9.96 -0.80 10.33
C VAL A 209 8.95 -1.53 11.22
N ASP A 210 9.22 -2.78 11.59
CA ASP A 210 8.35 -3.52 12.52
C ASP A 210 8.35 -2.91 13.93
N MET A 211 9.51 -2.45 14.41
CA MET A 211 9.61 -1.73 15.68
C MET A 211 8.80 -0.42 15.63
N LEU A 212 8.99 0.41 14.61
CA LEU A 212 8.24 1.67 14.44
C LEU A 212 6.73 1.42 14.39
N TRP A 213 6.29 0.41 13.63
CA TRP A 213 4.89 0.02 13.57
C TRP A 213 4.33 -0.29 14.96
N ARG A 214 5.03 -1.12 15.74
CA ARG A 214 4.59 -1.47 17.11
C ARG A 214 4.55 -0.26 18.02
N LEU A 215 5.58 0.60 17.99
CA LEU A 215 5.65 1.80 18.83
C LEU A 215 4.50 2.76 18.57
N ILE A 216 4.08 2.94 17.30
CA ILE A 216 2.89 3.74 16.94
C ILE A 216 1.64 3.21 17.67
N GLY A 217 1.50 1.89 17.77
CA GLY A 217 0.38 1.23 18.43
C GLY A 217 0.41 1.23 19.97
N LEU A 218 1.51 1.65 20.59
CA LEU A 218 1.64 1.67 22.05
C LEU A 218 1.19 3.02 22.63
N THR A 219 0.56 2.98 23.80
CA THR A 219 0.19 4.18 24.59
C THR A 219 1.11 4.41 25.78
N VAL A 220 1.90 3.40 26.16
CA VAL A 220 2.87 3.43 27.26
C VAL A 220 4.20 2.91 26.73
N ALA A 221 5.30 3.49 27.20
CA ALA A 221 6.63 3.01 26.84
C ALA A 221 6.81 1.54 27.28
N PRO A 222 7.32 0.67 26.40
CA PRO A 222 7.59 -0.71 26.78
C PRO A 222 8.78 -0.79 27.73
N ASP A 223 8.87 -1.88 28.49
CA ASP A 223 9.96 -2.11 29.43
C ASP A 223 11.32 -2.18 28.72
N ARG A 224 12.39 -1.94 29.49
CA ARG A 224 13.78 -1.89 29.00
C ARG A 224 14.16 -3.07 28.09
N ASP A 225 13.79 -4.29 28.46
CA ASP A 225 14.18 -5.50 27.73
C ASP A 225 13.44 -5.66 26.40
N TRP A 226 12.27 -5.04 26.25
CA TRP A 226 11.46 -5.15 25.04
C TRP A 226 12.22 -4.65 23.81
N TRP A 227 12.95 -3.55 23.93
CA TRP A 227 13.67 -2.94 22.80
C TRP A 227 14.71 -3.86 22.19
N LEU A 228 15.47 -4.53 23.06
CA LEU A 228 16.51 -5.49 22.67
C LEU A 228 15.88 -6.77 22.12
N MET A 229 14.93 -7.35 22.87
CA MET A 229 14.30 -8.62 22.49
C MET A 229 13.50 -8.48 21.19
N HIS A 230 12.74 -7.39 21.04
CA HIS A 230 11.99 -7.12 19.82
C HIS A 230 12.89 -7.07 18.57
N TRP A 231 14.05 -6.42 18.70
CA TRP A 231 15.04 -6.38 17.61
C TRP A 231 15.61 -7.77 17.33
N ILE A 232 16.06 -8.49 18.37
CA ILE A 232 16.64 -9.83 18.25
C ILE A 232 15.67 -10.79 17.58
N ASP A 233 14.43 -10.85 18.06
CA ASP A 233 13.38 -11.74 17.55
C ASP A 233 13.08 -11.40 16.09
N THR A 234 12.95 -10.10 15.78
CA THR A 234 12.64 -9.70 14.41
C THR A 234 13.75 -9.98 13.43
N TYR A 235 14.98 -9.70 13.83
CA TYR A 235 16.15 -9.99 13.03
C TYR A 235 16.34 -11.51 12.85
N ALA A 236 16.13 -12.31 13.89
CA ALA A 236 16.28 -13.77 13.85
C ALA A 236 15.33 -14.43 12.84
N ASP A 237 14.15 -13.86 12.63
CA ASP A 237 13.19 -14.35 11.64
C ASP A 237 13.68 -14.15 10.20
N VAL A 238 14.30 -13.01 9.90
CA VAL A 238 14.58 -12.61 8.51
C VAL A 238 16.05 -12.70 8.12
N ALA A 239 16.97 -12.86 9.07
CA ALA A 239 18.37 -13.06 8.76
C ALA A 239 18.64 -14.47 8.24
N SER A 240 19.66 -14.60 7.39
CA SER A 240 20.14 -15.87 6.87
C SER A 240 21.41 -16.30 7.61
N THR A 241 22.55 -16.40 6.93
CA THR A 241 23.82 -16.90 7.50
C THR A 241 24.94 -15.88 7.43
N ALA A 242 24.67 -14.61 7.11
CA ALA A 242 25.71 -13.60 6.97
C ALA A 242 26.43 -13.35 8.30
N ARG A 243 27.77 -13.32 8.25
CA ARG A 243 28.65 -13.00 9.38
C ARG A 243 29.47 -11.77 9.08
N TYR A 244 29.71 -10.97 10.11
CA TYR A 244 30.29 -9.65 10.01
C TYR A 244 31.39 -9.47 11.05
N ALA A 245 32.51 -8.89 10.64
CA ALA A 245 33.66 -8.63 11.50
C ALA A 245 33.71 -7.16 11.94
N ALA A 246 34.17 -6.92 13.17
CA ALA A 246 34.42 -5.56 13.66
C ALA A 246 35.48 -4.82 12.81
N ARG A 247 35.27 -3.52 12.51
CA ARG A 247 36.16 -2.75 11.62
C ARG A 247 37.52 -2.38 12.23
N THR A 248 37.57 -2.22 13.54
CA THR A 248 38.74 -1.68 14.27
C THR A 248 39.24 -2.61 15.36
N GLY A 249 38.79 -3.88 15.35
CA GLY A 249 39.04 -4.80 16.46
C GLY A 249 38.27 -4.45 17.74
N TYR A 250 37.14 -3.76 17.63
CA TYR A 250 36.21 -3.50 18.73
C TYR A 250 34.77 -3.84 18.30
N PRO A 251 34.10 -4.81 18.97
CA PRO A 251 34.66 -5.62 20.03
C PRO A 251 35.83 -6.50 19.53
N PRO A 252 36.86 -6.78 20.38
CA PRO A 252 38.04 -7.54 19.99
C PRO A 252 37.70 -8.88 19.35
N GLU A 253 38.24 -9.09 18.14
CA GLU A 253 38.11 -10.35 17.39
C GLU A 253 36.66 -10.79 17.13
N PHE A 254 35.70 -9.85 17.21
CA PHE A 254 34.31 -10.18 16.96
C PHE A 254 34.08 -10.50 15.48
N GLU A 255 33.56 -11.70 15.24
CA GLU A 255 32.98 -12.12 13.96
C GLU A 255 31.67 -12.86 14.23
N GLY A 256 30.56 -12.28 13.77
CA GLY A 256 29.23 -12.87 13.95
C GLY A 256 28.10 -12.07 13.33
N SER A 257 26.88 -12.50 13.63
CA SER A 257 25.64 -11.80 13.34
C SER A 257 25.43 -10.63 14.31
N ILE A 258 24.56 -9.69 13.95
CA ILE A 258 24.18 -8.61 14.86
C ILE A 258 23.53 -9.16 16.14
N ASN A 259 22.76 -10.25 16.08
CA ASN A 259 22.15 -10.85 17.27
C ASN A 259 23.20 -11.40 18.24
N GLU A 260 24.27 -12.03 17.72
CA GLU A 260 25.40 -12.45 18.55
C GLU A 260 26.08 -11.23 19.20
N LEU A 261 26.25 -10.11 18.49
CA LEU A 261 26.80 -8.88 19.05
C LEU A 261 25.89 -8.30 20.14
N LEU A 262 24.59 -8.16 19.85
CA LEU A 262 23.58 -7.64 20.78
C LEU A 262 23.54 -8.47 22.07
N THR A 263 23.55 -9.79 21.95
CA THR A 263 23.52 -10.71 23.10
C THR A 263 24.83 -10.68 23.88
N THR A 264 25.97 -10.63 23.20
CA THR A 264 27.31 -10.74 23.83
C THR A 264 27.76 -9.42 24.48
N TYR A 265 27.39 -8.27 23.92
CA TYR A 265 27.92 -6.98 24.34
C TYR A 265 26.85 -6.00 24.82
N VAL A 266 25.71 -5.87 24.10
CA VAL A 266 24.66 -4.89 24.47
C VAL A 266 23.89 -5.35 25.70
N GLN A 267 23.48 -6.62 25.76
CA GLN A 267 22.75 -7.15 26.90
C GLN A 267 23.54 -7.03 28.23
N PRO A 268 24.84 -7.40 28.30
CA PRO A 268 25.63 -7.17 29.51
C PRO A 268 25.86 -5.69 29.81
N ALA A 269 26.01 -4.83 28.80
CA ALA A 269 26.13 -3.39 29.02
C ALA A 269 24.85 -2.77 29.60
N LEU A 270 23.67 -3.29 29.22
CA LEU A 270 22.39 -2.90 29.80
C LEU A 270 22.27 -3.40 31.25
N ALA A 271 22.65 -4.66 31.50
CA ALA A 271 22.64 -5.24 32.85
C ALA A 271 23.58 -4.51 33.83
N LYS A 272 24.71 -3.99 33.33
CA LYS A 272 25.66 -3.16 34.10
C LYS A 272 25.26 -1.69 34.18
N ASP A 273 24.20 -1.29 33.49
CA ASP A 273 23.71 0.09 33.36
C ASP A 273 24.79 1.14 33.01
N LEU A 274 25.65 0.79 32.06
CA LEU A 274 26.73 1.68 31.60
C LEU A 274 26.17 3.02 31.05
N GLY A 275 27.00 4.06 31.05
CA GLY A 275 26.72 5.27 30.26
C GLY A 275 26.70 4.97 28.75
N VAL A 276 25.99 5.78 27.95
CA VAL A 276 25.94 5.60 26.48
C VAL A 276 27.33 5.68 25.85
N GLU A 277 28.17 6.62 26.31
CA GLU A 277 29.56 6.74 25.84
C GLU A 277 30.41 5.53 26.24
N GLU A 278 30.30 5.08 27.50
CA GLU A 278 31.03 3.90 28.00
C GLU A 278 30.61 2.60 27.30
N ALA A 279 29.31 2.47 26.97
CA ALA A 279 28.79 1.37 26.19
C ALA A 279 29.29 1.43 24.73
N GLY A 280 29.29 2.63 24.14
CA GLY A 280 29.85 2.89 22.81
C GLY A 280 31.35 2.60 22.70
N ASP A 281 32.13 2.63 23.78
CA ASP A 281 33.54 2.21 23.75
C ASP A 281 33.72 0.69 23.53
N ILE A 282 32.67 -0.12 23.73
CA ILE A 282 32.72 -1.58 23.53
C ILE A 282 32.60 -1.94 22.05
N TRP A 283 31.69 -1.30 21.31
CA TRP A 283 31.34 -1.63 19.92
C TRP A 283 31.41 -0.46 18.94
N HIS A 284 31.87 0.72 19.38
CA HIS A 284 31.84 1.99 18.64
C HIS A 284 30.44 2.49 18.28
N SER A 285 30.35 3.54 17.47
CA SER A 285 29.07 4.18 17.12
C SER A 285 29.16 4.94 15.80
N GLY A 286 29.89 4.39 14.82
CA GLY A 286 30.00 4.87 13.46
C GLY A 286 28.88 4.39 12.53
N ALA A 287 28.99 4.73 11.24
CA ALA A 287 28.03 4.38 10.19
C ALA A 287 27.96 2.89 9.79
N TYR A 288 28.75 2.03 10.45
CA TYR A 288 28.67 0.59 10.24
C TYR A 288 27.50 0.04 11.04
N LEU A 289 26.66 -0.83 10.46
CA LEU A 289 25.50 -1.37 11.17
C LEU A 289 25.85 -2.18 12.43
N LEU A 290 27.04 -2.80 12.52
CA LEU A 290 27.52 -3.40 13.78
C LEU A 290 27.86 -2.38 14.88
N GLU A 291 27.86 -1.08 14.57
CA GLU A 291 28.11 0.01 15.51
C GLU A 291 26.83 0.85 15.73
N THR A 292 26.10 1.14 14.65
CA THR A 292 24.83 1.90 14.66
C THR A 292 23.72 1.16 15.39
N VAL A 293 23.42 -0.09 15.01
CA VAL A 293 22.27 -0.84 15.56
C VAL A 293 22.42 -1.07 17.07
N PRO A 294 23.58 -1.52 17.58
CA PRO A 294 23.79 -1.68 19.02
C PRO A 294 23.60 -0.36 19.78
N SER A 295 24.10 0.75 19.23
CA SER A 295 23.95 2.07 19.83
C SER A 295 22.48 2.51 19.90
N VAL A 296 21.73 2.36 18.80
CA VAL A 296 20.29 2.69 18.73
C VAL A 296 19.51 1.85 19.75
N VAL A 297 19.65 0.52 19.72
CA VAL A 297 18.94 -0.40 20.61
C VAL A 297 19.28 -0.11 22.08
N TYR A 298 20.56 0.15 22.38
CA TYR A 298 21.01 0.49 23.73
C TYR A 298 20.38 1.78 24.26
N ILE A 299 20.41 2.85 23.45
CA ILE A 299 19.85 4.14 23.82
C ILE A 299 18.34 4.03 24.03
N LEU A 300 17.62 3.34 23.14
CA LEU A 300 16.18 3.15 23.25
C LEU A 300 15.81 2.30 24.48
N ALA A 301 16.55 1.22 24.74
CA ALA A 301 16.34 0.41 25.94
C ALA A 301 16.50 1.23 27.24
N ARG A 302 17.49 2.12 27.28
CA ARG A 302 17.79 2.90 28.49
C ARG A 302 16.92 4.15 28.64
N HIS A 303 16.61 4.83 27.55
CA HIS A 303 16.03 6.18 27.56
C HIS A 303 14.78 6.32 26.69
N GLY A 304 14.30 5.27 26.03
CA GLY A 304 13.16 5.33 25.10
C GLY A 304 11.84 5.78 25.73
N HIS A 305 11.74 5.81 27.06
CA HIS A 305 10.61 6.36 27.81
C HIS A 305 10.68 7.90 27.99
N GLU A 306 11.83 8.52 27.71
CA GLU A 306 12.09 9.96 27.83
C GLU A 306 12.61 10.53 26.48
N PRO A 307 11.72 10.98 25.56
CA PRO A 307 12.09 11.38 24.20
C PRO A 307 13.24 12.37 24.10
N ARG A 308 13.21 13.41 24.95
CA ARG A 308 14.27 14.43 25.01
C ARG A 308 15.61 13.81 25.41
N VAL A 309 15.62 13.00 26.46
CA VAL A 309 16.86 12.38 26.97
C VAL A 309 17.42 11.40 25.95
N ALA A 310 16.57 10.57 25.32
CA ALA A 310 17.02 9.63 24.29
C ALA A 310 17.72 10.34 23.12
N ILE A 311 17.11 11.41 22.58
CA ILE A 311 17.70 12.18 21.48
C ILE A 311 18.98 12.89 21.93
N GLU A 312 18.99 13.55 23.09
CA GLU A 312 20.20 14.21 23.60
C GLU A 312 21.34 13.20 23.81
N GLN A 313 21.06 12.00 24.33
CA GLN A 313 22.06 10.94 24.50
C GLN A 313 22.57 10.40 23.17
N ALA A 314 21.70 10.24 22.17
CA ALA A 314 22.11 9.86 20.82
C ALA A 314 23.05 10.91 20.20
N VAL A 315 22.66 12.19 20.23
CA VAL A 315 23.44 13.30 19.66
C VAL A 315 24.81 13.44 20.34
N ASN A 316 24.85 13.32 21.67
CA ASN A 316 26.07 13.61 22.43
C ASN A 316 26.96 12.38 22.61
N GLY A 317 26.38 11.19 22.75
CA GLY A 317 27.06 9.95 23.14
C GLY A 317 27.57 9.08 22.00
N THR A 318 27.31 9.43 20.74
CA THR A 318 27.71 8.61 19.58
C THR A 318 28.59 9.37 18.59
N ARG A 319 29.25 8.67 17.67
CA ARG A 319 30.13 9.29 16.65
C ARG A 319 29.37 9.69 15.39
N ASP A 320 28.55 8.78 14.86
CA ASP A 320 27.64 8.99 13.73
C ASP A 320 26.30 9.55 14.22
N ASN A 321 26.41 10.72 14.85
CA ASN A 321 25.43 11.15 15.83
C ASN A 321 24.17 11.78 15.26
N ASP A 322 24.23 12.36 14.07
CA ASP A 322 23.07 12.71 13.27
C ASP A 322 22.24 11.47 12.91
N THR A 323 22.86 10.43 12.38
CA THR A 323 22.13 9.22 12.00
C THR A 323 21.58 8.44 13.18
N VAL A 324 22.39 8.22 14.24
CA VAL A 324 21.88 7.54 15.43
C VAL A 324 20.76 8.35 16.08
N ALA A 325 20.88 9.67 16.14
CA ALA A 325 19.82 10.52 16.70
C ALA A 325 18.57 10.57 15.80
N ALA A 326 18.71 10.53 14.48
CA ALA A 326 17.59 10.45 13.55
C ALA A 326 16.78 9.16 13.75
N ILE A 327 17.46 8.01 13.85
CA ILE A 327 16.82 6.71 14.07
C ILE A 327 16.16 6.65 15.46
N VAL A 328 16.88 7.06 16.52
CA VAL A 328 16.34 7.14 17.88
C VAL A 328 15.16 8.11 17.94
N GLY A 329 15.28 9.27 17.30
CA GLY A 329 14.24 10.29 17.20
C GLY A 329 12.98 9.78 16.52
N ALA A 330 13.12 9.01 15.44
CA ALA A 330 12.00 8.35 14.78
C ALA A 330 11.28 7.38 15.73
N ALA A 331 12.03 6.55 16.47
CA ALA A 331 11.45 5.57 17.39
C ALA A 331 10.74 6.23 18.58
N VAL A 332 11.36 7.19 19.27
CA VAL A 332 10.71 7.87 20.40
C VAL A 332 9.58 8.79 19.93
N GLY A 333 9.67 9.34 18.73
CA GLY A 333 8.59 10.08 18.10
C GLY A 333 7.38 9.21 17.76
N ALA A 334 7.62 8.03 17.19
CA ALA A 334 6.60 7.01 16.96
C ALA A 334 5.93 6.56 18.26
N LEU A 335 6.69 6.43 19.35
CA LEU A 335 6.18 5.99 20.64
C LEU A 335 5.44 7.09 21.42
N HIS A 336 5.90 8.35 21.39
CA HIS A 336 5.38 9.39 22.29
C HIS A 336 4.60 10.50 21.58
N GLY A 337 4.72 10.59 20.26
CA GLY A 337 4.08 11.62 19.44
C GLY A 337 4.84 12.95 19.42
N ALA A 338 4.49 13.81 18.46
CA ALA A 338 5.10 15.12 18.25
C ALA A 338 4.94 16.06 19.45
N ARG A 339 3.87 15.91 20.23
CA ARG A 339 3.64 16.68 21.46
C ARG A 339 4.67 16.43 22.56
N ALA A 340 5.38 15.30 22.52
CA ALA A 340 6.38 14.97 23.52
C ALA A 340 7.73 15.67 23.29
N PHE A 341 7.94 16.27 22.12
CA PHE A 341 9.16 17.03 21.85
C PHE A 341 9.09 18.46 22.40
N PRO A 342 10.23 19.00 22.87
CA PRO A 342 10.32 20.40 23.25
C PRO A 342 9.93 21.33 22.09
N ASP A 343 9.14 22.36 22.37
CA ASP A 343 8.68 23.33 21.37
C ASP A 343 9.88 24.02 20.68
N GLU A 344 10.97 24.26 21.41
CA GLU A 344 12.18 24.87 20.86
C GLU A 344 12.83 24.04 19.74
N TRP A 345 12.69 22.72 19.76
CA TRP A 345 13.19 21.86 18.68
C TRP A 345 12.29 21.96 17.46
N VAL A 346 10.98 21.84 17.65
CA VAL A 346 10.06 21.87 16.50
C VAL A 346 10.05 23.25 15.82
N GLU A 347 10.05 24.34 16.59
CA GLU A 347 10.05 25.70 16.03
C GLU A 347 11.41 26.09 15.43
N GLY A 348 12.51 25.60 16.02
CA GLY A 348 13.87 25.85 15.55
C GLY A 348 14.26 25.03 14.31
N LEU A 349 13.49 23.99 13.96
CA LEU A 349 13.71 23.18 12.75
C LEU A 349 13.24 23.95 11.51
N LEU A 350 14.14 24.25 10.56
CA LEU A 350 13.76 24.92 9.32
C LEU A 350 12.83 24.08 8.45
N GLY A 351 12.96 22.74 8.53
CA GLY A 351 12.15 21.82 7.73
C GLY A 351 12.52 21.81 6.25
N ARG A 352 13.79 22.07 5.91
CA ARG A 352 14.31 21.95 4.55
C ARG A 352 14.39 20.48 4.12
N THR A 353 14.26 20.24 2.82
CA THR A 353 14.65 18.97 2.17
C THR A 353 15.72 19.18 1.09
N GLY A 354 16.07 20.44 0.81
CA GLY A 354 17.10 20.89 -0.11
C GLY A 354 17.73 22.19 0.39
N SER A 355 18.33 22.96 -0.51
CA SER A 355 19.14 24.13 -0.13
C SER A 355 18.35 25.40 0.16
N ASN A 356 17.15 25.53 -0.40
CA ASN A 356 16.33 26.74 -0.34
C ASN A 356 14.83 26.42 -0.34
N ASP A 357 14.42 25.49 0.51
CA ASP A 357 13.04 24.99 0.62
C ASP A 357 12.61 24.87 2.09
N ASP A 358 12.86 25.92 2.88
CA ASP A 358 12.35 26.01 4.26
C ASP A 358 10.88 25.55 4.29
N GLY A 359 10.46 24.86 5.36
CA GLY A 359 9.09 24.42 5.52
C GLY A 359 8.66 23.19 4.71
N GLN A 360 9.41 22.76 3.70
CA GLN A 360 9.03 21.67 2.80
C GLN A 360 8.70 20.37 3.54
N ALA A 361 9.46 20.02 4.58
CA ALA A 361 9.20 18.86 5.44
C ALA A 361 7.79 18.91 6.07
N PHE A 362 7.38 20.08 6.58
CA PHE A 362 6.04 20.26 7.16
C PHE A 362 4.94 20.20 6.09
N GLY A 363 5.21 20.74 4.89
CA GLY A 363 4.31 20.63 3.75
C GLY A 363 4.08 19.18 3.32
N LEU A 364 5.15 18.39 3.23
CA LEU A 364 5.09 16.96 2.92
C LEU A 364 4.33 16.18 4.00
N LEU A 365 4.54 16.48 5.28
CA LEU A 365 3.78 15.84 6.36
C LEU A 365 2.28 16.18 6.31
N ALA A 366 1.94 17.44 6.08
CA ALA A 366 0.54 17.83 5.94
C ALA A 366 -0.13 17.12 4.75
N ALA A 367 0.56 17.05 3.60
CA ALA A 367 0.06 16.33 2.44
C ALA A 367 -0.07 14.81 2.70
N ALA A 368 0.88 14.22 3.41
CA ALA A 368 0.89 12.81 3.74
C ALA A 368 -0.24 12.44 4.72
N GLY A 369 -0.54 13.31 5.68
CA GLY A 369 -1.64 13.09 6.62
C GLY A 369 -3.01 13.07 5.95
N GLN A 370 -3.19 13.90 4.92
CA GLN A 370 -4.38 13.88 4.07
C GLN A 370 -4.41 12.65 3.15
N THR A 371 -3.29 12.34 2.50
CA THR A 371 -3.20 11.28 1.48
C THR A 371 -3.30 9.88 2.07
N PHE A 372 -2.63 9.64 3.20
CA PHE A 372 -2.55 8.33 3.84
C PHE A 372 -3.48 8.17 5.05
N GLY A 373 -4.32 9.17 5.32
CA GLY A 373 -5.46 9.03 6.21
C GLY A 373 -5.12 8.94 7.70
N TYR A 374 -3.98 9.49 8.14
CA TYR A 374 -3.62 9.59 9.56
C TYR A 374 -3.97 10.95 10.19
N GLY A 375 -4.45 11.92 9.40
CA GLY A 375 -4.79 13.27 9.87
C GLY A 375 -3.59 14.22 9.91
N VAL A 376 -3.82 15.48 10.29
CA VAL A 376 -2.76 16.52 10.38
C VAL A 376 -3.02 17.39 11.60
N SER A 377 -2.03 17.51 12.48
CA SER A 377 -2.11 18.37 13.66
C SER A 377 -2.12 19.86 13.30
N ASP A 378 -2.66 20.68 14.19
CA ASP A 378 -2.64 22.14 14.03
C ASP A 378 -1.20 22.69 13.99
N ARG A 379 -0.25 22.05 14.68
CA ARG A 379 1.15 22.48 14.69
C ARG A 379 1.76 22.32 13.30
N VAL A 380 1.68 21.13 12.71
CA VAL A 380 2.20 20.89 11.35
C VAL A 380 1.45 21.72 10.31
N ARG A 381 0.12 21.85 10.44
CA ARG A 381 -0.69 22.69 9.55
C ARG A 381 -0.24 24.15 9.56
N ARG A 382 -0.01 24.74 10.74
CA ARG A 382 0.47 26.14 10.85
C ARG A 382 1.86 26.31 10.24
N ARG A 383 2.78 25.38 10.53
CA ARG A 383 4.14 25.42 9.97
C ARG A 383 4.12 25.29 8.44
N ALA A 384 3.30 24.40 7.88
CA ALA A 384 3.13 24.27 6.43
C ALA A 384 2.62 25.56 5.78
N LEU A 385 1.75 26.33 6.47
CA LEU A 385 1.22 27.61 5.97
C LEU A 385 2.22 28.78 6.08
N GLN A 386 3.06 28.79 7.11
CA GLN A 386 4.02 29.87 7.38
C GLN A 386 5.15 29.97 6.35
N VAL A 387 5.37 28.92 5.55
CA VAL A 387 6.48 28.88 4.59
C VAL A 387 6.03 28.99 3.13
N MET A 388 4.91 29.67 2.89
CA MET A 388 4.54 30.15 1.57
C MET A 388 5.05 31.59 1.33
N PRO A 389 6.27 31.83 0.80
CA PRO A 389 6.59 33.11 0.20
C PRO A 389 5.98 33.20 -1.20
N ALA A 390 5.45 34.39 -1.51
CA ALA A 390 4.98 34.79 -2.83
C ALA A 390 6.13 34.85 -3.85
N LYS A 391 6.61 33.70 -4.35
CA LYS A 391 7.26 33.49 -5.67
C LYS A 391 7.86 32.08 -5.75
N GLY A 392 7.32 31.29 -6.67
CA GLY A 392 8.08 30.23 -7.35
C GLY A 392 8.20 28.89 -6.65
N MET A 393 7.08 28.15 -6.56
CA MET A 393 7.18 26.70 -6.77
C MET A 393 7.83 26.44 -8.14
N PRO A 394 8.78 25.51 -8.27
CA PRO A 394 9.00 24.85 -9.54
C PRO A 394 7.71 24.08 -9.87
N GLY A 395 6.90 24.63 -10.77
CA GLY A 395 5.80 23.90 -11.41
C GLY A 395 4.47 23.84 -10.64
N ARG A 396 3.74 24.97 -10.64
CA ARG A 396 2.26 25.10 -10.58
C ARG A 396 1.50 24.27 -9.53
N TRP A 397 1.27 24.89 -8.37
CA TRP A 397 -0.01 24.76 -7.66
C TRP A 397 -0.60 26.17 -7.48
N ASN A 398 -1.20 26.70 -8.55
CA ASN A 398 -1.97 27.95 -8.50
C ASN A 398 -3.46 27.62 -8.37
N SER A 399 -4.04 28.09 -7.27
CA SER A 399 -5.47 28.11 -6.90
C SER A 399 -6.31 29.12 -7.70
N THR A 400 -5.94 29.40 -8.95
CA THR A 400 -6.81 30.02 -9.96
C THR A 400 -6.46 29.45 -11.32
N CYS A 401 -6.99 28.26 -11.58
CA CYS A 401 -7.27 27.74 -12.91
C CYS A 401 -8.64 27.06 -12.81
N THR A 402 -9.69 27.81 -13.09
CA THR A 402 -10.75 27.30 -13.97
C THR A 402 -10.12 27.05 -15.34
N ASN A 403 -9.28 26.04 -15.42
CA ASN A 403 -8.95 25.31 -16.62
C ASN A 403 -9.24 23.88 -16.22
N GLU A 404 -10.20 23.27 -16.90
CA GLU A 404 -10.54 21.87 -16.77
C GLU A 404 -9.26 21.04 -16.62
N ILE A 405 -9.03 20.49 -15.42
CA ILE A 405 -8.10 19.38 -15.28
C ILE A 405 -8.70 18.30 -16.17
N MET A 406 -8.09 18.07 -17.33
CA MET A 406 -8.49 16.97 -18.20
C MET A 406 -8.15 15.69 -17.47
N THR A 407 -9.08 15.22 -16.65
CA THR A 407 -9.03 13.91 -16.04
C THR A 407 -8.97 12.87 -17.16
N THR A 408 -7.90 12.10 -17.21
CA THR A 408 -7.63 11.17 -18.31
C THR A 408 -8.00 9.73 -17.94
N LEU A 409 -8.59 9.03 -18.90
CA LEU A 409 -8.74 7.58 -18.86
C LEU A 409 -7.36 6.96 -19.16
N HIS A 410 -6.74 6.30 -18.19
CA HIS A 410 -5.47 5.62 -18.39
C HIS A 410 -5.69 4.15 -18.65
N VAL A 411 -5.69 3.81 -19.94
CA VAL A 411 -5.82 2.43 -20.37
C VAL A 411 -4.48 1.74 -20.24
N VAL A 412 -4.42 0.72 -19.38
CA VAL A 412 -3.25 -0.16 -19.27
C VAL A 412 -3.36 -1.32 -20.26
N PRO A 413 -2.22 -1.94 -20.65
CA PRO A 413 -2.23 -3.05 -21.59
C PRO A 413 -3.19 -4.17 -21.18
N CYS A 414 -3.89 -4.71 -22.18
CA CYS A 414 -4.77 -5.85 -22.01
C CYS A 414 -3.98 -7.06 -21.50
N LEU A 415 -4.46 -7.70 -20.45
CA LEU A 415 -3.85 -8.91 -19.88
C LEU A 415 -4.54 -10.14 -20.50
N ASP A 416 -3.95 -10.67 -21.56
CA ASP A 416 -4.44 -11.88 -22.25
C ASP A 416 -3.26 -12.71 -22.77
N SER A 417 -3.44 -14.03 -22.82
CA SER A 417 -2.52 -14.98 -23.44
C SER A 417 -3.23 -16.29 -23.77
N GLU A 418 -2.65 -17.11 -24.64
CA GLU A 418 -3.16 -18.46 -24.90
C GLU A 418 -3.18 -19.32 -23.63
N GLN A 419 -2.18 -19.19 -22.76
CA GLN A 419 -2.13 -19.90 -21.49
C GLN A 419 -3.28 -19.48 -20.57
N MET A 420 -3.58 -18.18 -20.50
CA MET A 420 -4.72 -17.67 -19.73
C MET A 420 -6.04 -18.18 -20.29
N ALA A 421 -6.23 -18.14 -21.61
CA ALA A 421 -7.42 -18.68 -22.25
C ALA A 421 -7.63 -20.17 -21.95
N VAL A 422 -6.57 -20.98 -22.03
CA VAL A 422 -6.61 -22.40 -21.67
C VAL A 422 -6.94 -22.59 -20.19
N ALA A 423 -6.33 -21.83 -19.29
CA ALA A 423 -6.61 -21.89 -17.86
C ALA A 423 -8.07 -21.53 -17.53
N ARG A 424 -8.60 -20.44 -18.09
CA ARG A 424 -10.01 -20.04 -17.94
C ARG A 424 -10.96 -21.11 -18.44
N ARG A 425 -10.62 -21.76 -19.56
CA ARG A 425 -11.40 -22.88 -20.08
C ARG A 425 -11.38 -24.06 -19.12
N GLN A 426 -10.21 -24.43 -18.58
CA GLN A 426 -10.09 -25.54 -17.62
C GLN A 426 -10.87 -25.29 -16.33
N GLU A 427 -10.79 -24.07 -15.78
CA GLU A 427 -11.51 -23.67 -14.56
C GLU A 427 -13.03 -23.72 -14.76
N LEU A 428 -13.53 -23.27 -15.91
CA LEU A 428 -14.97 -23.12 -16.16
C LEU A 428 -15.62 -24.32 -16.88
N ASP A 429 -14.84 -25.24 -17.45
CA ASP A 429 -15.35 -26.43 -18.16
C ASP A 429 -15.73 -27.57 -17.20
N VAL A 430 -16.61 -27.25 -16.26
CA VAL A 430 -17.28 -28.24 -15.42
C VAL A 430 -18.50 -28.83 -16.14
N SER A 431 -18.78 -30.12 -15.90
CA SER A 431 -20.00 -30.74 -16.46
C SER A 431 -21.27 -30.11 -15.88
N ARG A 432 -22.38 -30.12 -16.64
CA ARG A 432 -23.67 -29.59 -16.15
C ARG A 432 -24.13 -30.25 -14.85
N ASN A 433 -23.86 -31.56 -14.68
CA ASN A 433 -24.20 -32.28 -13.46
C ASN A 433 -23.40 -31.77 -12.25
N VAL A 434 -22.08 -31.58 -12.41
CA VAL A 434 -21.21 -31.02 -11.37
C VAL A 434 -21.64 -29.59 -11.04
N ALA A 435 -21.89 -28.76 -12.06
CA ALA A 435 -22.37 -27.39 -11.85
C ALA A 435 -23.70 -27.36 -11.07
N ALA A 436 -24.65 -28.24 -11.37
CA ALA A 436 -25.92 -28.33 -10.66
C ALA A 436 -25.74 -28.77 -9.20
N VAL A 437 -24.81 -29.69 -8.93
CA VAL A 437 -24.45 -30.11 -7.56
C VAL A 437 -23.81 -28.96 -6.77
N LEU A 438 -22.87 -28.23 -7.39
CA LEU A 438 -22.26 -27.05 -6.81
C LEU A 438 -23.30 -25.97 -6.51
N GLY A 439 -24.28 -25.76 -7.40
CA GLY A 439 -25.38 -24.81 -7.19
C GLY A 439 -26.27 -25.20 -6.01
N ARG A 440 -26.72 -26.46 -5.94
CA ARG A 440 -27.52 -26.94 -4.80
C ARG A 440 -26.75 -26.87 -3.48
N SER A 441 -25.48 -27.25 -3.48
CA SER A 441 -24.65 -27.18 -2.26
C SER A 441 -24.39 -25.75 -1.79
N ALA A 442 -24.29 -24.77 -2.70
CA ALA A 442 -24.19 -23.36 -2.32
C ALA A 442 -25.44 -22.87 -1.56
N VAL A 443 -26.63 -23.24 -2.03
CA VAL A 443 -27.90 -22.92 -1.33
C VAL A 443 -27.94 -23.62 0.03
N THR A 444 -27.61 -24.91 0.08
CA THR A 444 -27.57 -25.67 1.35
C THR A 444 -26.59 -25.05 2.35
N ALA A 445 -25.37 -24.71 1.92
CA ALA A 445 -24.34 -24.10 2.76
C ALA A 445 -24.77 -22.73 3.30
N ALA A 446 -25.38 -21.90 2.45
CA ALA A 446 -25.84 -20.58 2.84
C ALA A 446 -27.01 -20.67 3.85
N ASN A 447 -27.99 -21.55 3.62
CA ASN A 447 -29.11 -21.78 4.53
C ASN A 447 -28.67 -22.41 5.85
N ALA A 448 -27.69 -23.33 5.83
CA ALA A 448 -27.13 -23.94 7.03
C ALA A 448 -26.25 -22.96 7.84
N GLY A 449 -25.69 -21.94 7.18
CA GLY A 449 -24.77 -20.98 7.79
C GLY A 449 -23.37 -21.53 8.04
N PHE A 450 -23.01 -22.67 7.43
CA PHE A 450 -21.67 -23.25 7.42
C PHE A 450 -21.44 -24.12 6.17
N TYR A 451 -20.19 -24.39 5.83
CA TYR A 451 -19.78 -25.40 4.86
C TYR A 451 -18.54 -26.16 5.35
N VAL A 452 -18.23 -27.29 4.70
CA VAL A 452 -17.06 -28.12 5.04
C VAL A 452 -16.10 -28.14 3.86
N THR A 453 -14.83 -27.83 4.09
CA THR A 453 -13.80 -27.86 3.04
C THR A 453 -13.40 -29.29 2.70
N LYS A 454 -12.71 -29.49 1.58
CA LYS A 454 -12.10 -30.79 1.22
C LYS A 454 -11.15 -31.34 2.30
N ALA A 455 -10.56 -30.46 3.12
CA ALA A 455 -9.69 -30.82 4.24
C ALA A 455 -10.46 -31.22 5.53
N GLY A 456 -11.81 -31.23 5.49
CA GLY A 456 -12.65 -31.56 6.64
C GLY A 456 -12.86 -30.40 7.62
N GLN A 457 -12.37 -29.20 7.31
CA GLN A 457 -12.57 -28.02 8.16
C GLN A 457 -14.00 -27.50 8.02
N THR A 458 -14.70 -27.32 9.14
CA THR A 458 -16.00 -26.64 9.17
C THR A 458 -15.79 -25.13 9.22
N VAL A 459 -16.34 -24.41 8.25
CA VAL A 459 -16.29 -22.95 8.16
C VAL A 459 -17.67 -22.38 8.42
N VAL A 460 -17.82 -21.62 9.51
CA VAL A 460 -19.08 -20.96 9.89
C VAL A 460 -19.09 -19.54 9.32
N TRP A 461 -20.17 -19.20 8.61
CA TRP A 461 -20.29 -17.94 7.84
C TRP A 461 -21.70 -17.33 7.91
N ARG A 462 -22.57 -17.86 8.78
CA ARG A 462 -23.97 -17.44 8.97
C ARG A 462 -24.12 -15.93 9.11
N ASP A 463 -23.31 -15.31 9.96
CA ASP A 463 -23.43 -13.88 10.27
C ASP A 463 -23.09 -13.02 9.06
N ALA A 464 -22.08 -13.40 8.27
CA ALA A 464 -21.73 -12.72 7.03
C ALA A 464 -22.84 -12.84 5.98
N VAL A 465 -23.46 -14.02 5.83
CA VAL A 465 -24.59 -14.23 4.93
C VAL A 465 -25.79 -13.37 5.36
N HIS A 466 -26.14 -13.39 6.65
CA HIS A 466 -27.23 -12.57 7.19
C HIS A 466 -26.97 -11.07 7.03
N ALA A 467 -25.74 -10.60 7.27
CA ALA A 467 -25.37 -9.21 7.09
C ALA A 467 -25.54 -8.77 5.63
N ALA A 468 -25.07 -9.57 4.66
CA ALA A 468 -25.24 -9.27 3.24
C ALA A 468 -26.72 -9.22 2.82
N CYS A 469 -27.55 -10.15 3.31
CA CYS A 469 -28.99 -10.13 3.07
C CYS A 469 -29.69 -8.91 3.69
N ALA A 470 -29.29 -8.51 4.90
CA ALA A 470 -29.86 -7.36 5.59
C ALA A 470 -29.47 -6.02 4.94
N ALA A 471 -28.26 -5.95 4.37
CA ALA A 471 -27.73 -4.75 3.73
C ALA A 471 -28.10 -4.62 2.24
N LYS A 472 -28.70 -5.67 1.65
CA LYS A 472 -29.21 -5.68 0.27
C LYS A 472 -30.21 -4.54 0.04
N LEU A 473 -30.08 -3.87 -1.11
CA LEU A 473 -31.03 -2.85 -1.58
C LEU A 473 -31.58 -3.19 -2.98
N SER A 474 -32.91 -3.18 -3.12
CA SER A 474 -33.60 -3.29 -4.41
C SER A 474 -33.89 -1.90 -4.95
N ILE A 475 -33.18 -1.51 -6.01
CA ILE A 475 -33.16 -0.15 -6.55
C ILE A 475 -33.97 -0.11 -7.86
N ARG A 476 -35.21 0.39 -7.76
CA ARG A 476 -36.13 0.51 -8.90
C ARG A 476 -35.62 1.47 -9.99
N PRO A 477 -36.10 1.34 -11.23
CA PRO A 477 -35.98 2.37 -12.26
C PRO A 477 -36.38 3.74 -11.71
N GLY A 478 -35.55 4.76 -11.94
CA GLY A 478 -35.82 6.14 -11.49
C GLY A 478 -35.73 6.39 -9.98
N ALA A 479 -35.40 5.39 -9.16
CA ALA A 479 -35.17 5.61 -7.73
C ALA A 479 -34.02 6.60 -7.51
N VAL A 480 -34.25 7.58 -6.62
CA VAL A 480 -33.25 8.58 -6.20
C VAL A 480 -32.11 7.86 -5.47
N LEU A 481 -30.88 8.18 -5.85
CA LEU A 481 -29.67 7.61 -5.24
C LEU A 481 -29.17 8.54 -4.12
N PRO A 482 -28.49 8.01 -3.09
CA PRO A 482 -27.93 8.82 -2.02
C PRO A 482 -26.91 9.83 -2.57
N SER A 483 -26.90 11.03 -1.99
CA SER A 483 -25.88 12.05 -2.27
C SER A 483 -24.74 11.87 -1.27
N ASN A 484 -23.71 11.12 -1.65
CA ASN A 484 -22.48 10.99 -0.89
C ASN A 484 -21.41 11.98 -1.38
N GLU A 485 -20.46 12.30 -0.52
CA GLU A 485 -19.30 13.12 -0.87
C GLU A 485 -18.57 12.49 -2.05
N GLN A 486 -18.44 13.25 -3.14
CA GLN A 486 -17.93 12.71 -4.38
C GLN A 486 -16.41 12.76 -4.37
N VAL A 487 -15.78 11.59 -4.30
CA VAL A 487 -14.35 11.45 -4.54
C VAL A 487 -14.11 11.57 -6.04
N SER A 488 -13.16 12.43 -6.42
CA SER A 488 -12.72 12.59 -7.80
C SER A 488 -11.26 12.20 -7.91
N PHE A 489 -10.95 11.43 -8.94
CA PHE A 489 -9.62 10.97 -9.28
C PHE A 489 -9.09 11.76 -10.48
N THR A 490 -7.82 12.14 -10.43
CA THR A 490 -7.14 12.80 -11.56
C THR A 490 -6.95 11.86 -12.75
N GLU A 491 -7.02 10.55 -12.51
CA GLU A 491 -6.90 9.49 -13.51
C GLU A 491 -7.85 8.34 -13.15
N THR A 492 -8.55 7.79 -14.15
CA THR A 492 -9.26 6.51 -14.00
C THR A 492 -8.49 5.44 -14.74
N ARG A 493 -7.94 4.47 -14.02
CA ARG A 493 -7.26 3.33 -14.61
C ARG A 493 -8.27 2.37 -15.21
N VAL A 494 -8.04 1.95 -16.46
CA VAL A 494 -8.85 0.93 -17.11
C VAL A 494 -7.98 -0.22 -17.60
N GLN A 495 -8.38 -1.46 -17.30
CA GLN A 495 -7.73 -2.67 -17.82
C GLN A 495 -8.75 -3.64 -18.38
N VAL A 496 -8.45 -4.22 -19.55
CA VAL A 496 -9.17 -5.39 -20.08
C VAL A 496 -8.35 -6.63 -19.73
N THR A 497 -8.97 -7.66 -19.16
CA THR A 497 -8.25 -8.87 -18.71
C THR A 497 -9.01 -10.16 -19.05
N ASN A 498 -8.27 -11.22 -19.39
CA ASN A 498 -8.82 -12.58 -19.55
C ASN A 498 -8.94 -13.30 -18.20
N GLU A 499 -9.71 -12.71 -17.30
CA GLU A 499 -9.97 -13.20 -15.95
C GLU A 499 -11.46 -13.49 -15.76
N THR A 500 -11.78 -14.37 -14.82
CA THR A 500 -13.15 -14.48 -14.28
C THR A 500 -13.48 -13.23 -13.48
N THR A 501 -14.77 -12.95 -13.30
CA THR A 501 -15.19 -11.86 -12.40
C THR A 501 -14.71 -12.07 -10.96
N LEU A 502 -14.73 -13.32 -10.46
CA LEU A 502 -14.24 -13.63 -9.11
C LEU A 502 -12.72 -13.56 -9.00
N GLY A 503 -11.98 -14.05 -10.00
CA GLY A 503 -10.52 -13.98 -10.05
C GLY A 503 -10.02 -12.54 -10.06
N ALA A 504 -10.57 -11.69 -10.94
CA ALA A 504 -10.24 -10.27 -10.98
C ALA A 504 -10.63 -9.56 -9.66
N SER A 505 -11.80 -9.88 -9.10
CA SER A 505 -12.24 -9.29 -7.83
C SER A 505 -11.36 -9.73 -6.66
N ARG A 506 -11.00 -11.01 -6.59
CA ARG A 506 -10.11 -11.57 -5.56
C ARG A 506 -8.75 -10.90 -5.63
N ARG A 507 -8.20 -10.78 -6.83
CA ARG A 507 -6.94 -10.07 -7.11
C ARG A 507 -6.97 -8.65 -6.54
N LEU A 508 -8.05 -7.90 -6.77
CA LEU A 508 -8.21 -6.54 -6.23
C LEU A 508 -8.39 -6.51 -4.70
N VAL A 509 -9.13 -7.47 -4.12
CA VAL A 509 -9.29 -7.60 -2.67
C VAL A 509 -7.95 -7.90 -1.99
N ASP A 510 -7.11 -8.74 -2.59
CA ASP A 510 -5.77 -9.03 -2.09
C ASP A 510 -4.85 -7.77 -2.12
N TYR A 511 -5.19 -6.71 -2.89
CA TYR A 511 -4.55 -5.37 -2.80
C TYR A 511 -5.19 -4.43 -1.79
N GLY A 512 -6.11 -4.93 -0.97
CA GLY A 512 -6.85 -4.13 -0.02
C GLY A 512 -7.85 -3.18 -0.67
N LEU A 513 -8.21 -3.38 -1.94
CA LEU A 513 -9.30 -2.64 -2.59
C LEU A 513 -10.65 -3.30 -2.23
N ARG A 514 -11.74 -2.54 -2.37
CA ARG A 514 -13.11 -3.04 -2.18
C ARG A 514 -13.84 -2.99 -3.52
N PRO A 515 -13.59 -3.94 -4.42
CA PRO A 515 -14.21 -3.92 -5.73
C PRO A 515 -15.72 -4.14 -5.63
N LEU A 516 -16.45 -3.51 -6.55
CA LEU A 516 -17.83 -3.85 -6.87
C LEU A 516 -17.88 -4.61 -8.19
N ALA A 517 -18.43 -5.82 -8.17
CA ALA A 517 -18.58 -6.65 -9.36
C ALA A 517 -19.98 -6.54 -9.96
N LEU A 518 -20.05 -6.40 -11.29
CA LEU A 518 -21.32 -6.47 -12.02
C LEU A 518 -21.70 -7.94 -12.25
N ASN A 519 -22.84 -8.38 -11.70
CA ASN A 519 -23.47 -9.65 -12.04
C ASN A 519 -24.30 -9.48 -13.32
N PHE A 520 -23.98 -10.26 -14.36
CA PHE A 520 -24.65 -10.26 -15.67
C PHE A 520 -25.96 -11.04 -15.60
N ALA A 521 -26.94 -10.43 -14.94
CA ALA A 521 -28.08 -11.16 -14.43
C ALA A 521 -29.09 -11.57 -15.49
N ASN A 522 -29.76 -12.69 -15.22
CA ASN A 522 -31.01 -13.05 -15.82
C ASN A 522 -32.14 -12.17 -15.24
N GLY A 523 -32.96 -11.56 -16.11
CA GLY A 523 -34.01 -10.64 -15.68
C GLY A 523 -35.16 -11.31 -14.93
N VAL A 524 -35.38 -12.62 -15.08
CA VAL A 524 -36.59 -13.33 -14.61
C VAL A 524 -36.31 -14.45 -13.60
N HIS A 525 -35.10 -15.00 -13.60
CA HIS A 525 -34.70 -16.10 -12.70
C HIS A 525 -33.50 -15.69 -11.84
N PRO A 526 -33.64 -15.61 -10.50
CA PRO A 526 -32.53 -15.26 -9.61
C PRO A 526 -31.41 -16.29 -9.69
N GLY A 527 -30.20 -15.83 -10.00
CA GLY A 527 -29.05 -16.70 -10.22
C GLY A 527 -29.09 -17.49 -11.53
N GLY A 528 -29.97 -17.12 -12.47
CA GLY A 528 -30.10 -17.78 -13.76
C GLY A 528 -30.42 -19.27 -13.64
N GLY A 529 -29.67 -20.11 -14.35
CA GLY A 529 -29.81 -21.57 -14.33
C GLY A 529 -28.85 -22.29 -13.37
N PHE A 530 -28.36 -21.64 -12.30
CA PHE A 530 -27.28 -22.23 -11.49
C PHE A 530 -27.65 -23.56 -10.81
N LEU A 531 -28.94 -23.77 -10.51
CA LEU A 531 -29.47 -25.02 -9.94
C LEU A 531 -29.64 -26.14 -10.97
N SER A 532 -29.77 -25.81 -12.25
CA SER A 532 -29.90 -26.75 -13.38
C SER A 532 -28.58 -26.96 -14.12
N GLY A 533 -27.49 -26.37 -13.64
CA GLY A 533 -26.15 -26.56 -14.18
C GLY A 533 -25.81 -25.68 -15.38
N ALA A 534 -26.50 -24.55 -15.56
CA ALA A 534 -26.05 -23.53 -16.51
C ALA A 534 -24.72 -22.91 -16.04
N ARG A 535 -23.89 -22.44 -16.99
CA ARG A 535 -22.47 -22.15 -16.77
C ARG A 535 -22.06 -20.73 -17.22
N ALA A 536 -22.99 -19.79 -17.30
CA ALA A 536 -22.63 -18.40 -17.57
C ALA A 536 -22.16 -17.72 -16.27
N GLN A 537 -21.79 -16.44 -16.38
CA GLN A 537 -21.14 -15.68 -15.31
C GLN A 537 -22.00 -15.61 -14.04
N GLU A 538 -23.29 -15.26 -14.15
CA GLU A 538 -24.19 -15.20 -12.99
C GLU A 538 -24.23 -16.53 -12.23
N GLU A 539 -24.29 -17.65 -12.95
CA GLU A 539 -24.35 -18.95 -12.30
C GLU A 539 -23.05 -19.32 -11.60
N VAL A 540 -21.88 -18.90 -12.12
CA VAL A 540 -20.60 -19.05 -11.42
C VAL A 540 -20.62 -18.25 -10.11
N LEU A 541 -21.02 -16.98 -10.17
CA LEU A 541 -21.12 -16.13 -8.98
C LEU A 541 -22.03 -16.76 -7.91
N CYS A 542 -23.19 -17.29 -8.31
CA CYS A 542 -24.14 -17.90 -7.37
C CYS A 542 -23.69 -19.26 -6.82
N ARG A 543 -22.85 -20.01 -7.54
CA ARG A 543 -22.25 -21.27 -7.05
C ARG A 543 -21.11 -21.07 -6.07
N SER A 544 -20.41 -19.94 -6.18
CA SER A 544 -19.18 -19.69 -5.43
C SER A 544 -19.34 -18.66 -4.30
N SER A 545 -20.53 -18.09 -4.13
CA SER A 545 -20.83 -17.09 -3.10
C SER A 545 -22.24 -17.23 -2.53
N ALA A 546 -22.54 -16.46 -1.49
CA ALA A 546 -23.89 -16.30 -0.97
C ALA A 546 -24.77 -15.34 -1.80
N LEU A 547 -24.34 -14.91 -3.00
CA LEU A 547 -25.08 -13.93 -3.82
C LEU A 547 -26.54 -14.35 -4.03
N ASN A 548 -26.79 -15.64 -4.26
CA ASN A 548 -28.14 -16.20 -4.44
C ASN A 548 -29.11 -15.81 -3.30
N GLN A 549 -28.64 -15.73 -2.05
CA GLN A 549 -29.46 -15.36 -0.90
C GLN A 549 -29.92 -13.91 -0.97
N THR A 550 -29.11 -13.03 -1.56
CA THR A 550 -29.49 -11.64 -1.80
C THR A 550 -30.40 -11.48 -3.02
N LEU A 551 -30.48 -12.47 -3.92
CA LEU A 551 -31.32 -12.38 -5.12
C LEU A 551 -32.73 -12.93 -4.89
N PHE A 552 -32.86 -14.01 -4.10
CA PHE A 552 -34.16 -14.65 -3.89
C PHE A 552 -35.19 -13.69 -3.28
N GLY A 553 -36.41 -13.74 -3.82
CA GLY A 553 -37.54 -12.91 -3.37
C GLY A 553 -37.48 -11.44 -3.81
N ASP A 554 -36.50 -11.01 -4.61
CA ASP A 554 -36.47 -9.62 -5.07
C ASP A 554 -37.65 -9.29 -6.02
N PRO A 555 -38.34 -8.15 -5.83
CA PRO A 555 -39.47 -7.75 -6.68
C PRO A 555 -39.11 -7.59 -8.16
N MET A 556 -37.84 -7.28 -8.49
CA MET A 556 -37.36 -7.14 -9.86
C MET A 556 -37.78 -8.33 -10.74
N TYR A 557 -37.61 -9.55 -10.25
CA TYR A 557 -37.86 -10.77 -11.03
C TYR A 557 -39.33 -11.00 -11.33
N GLU A 558 -40.23 -10.62 -10.41
CA GLU A 558 -41.68 -10.72 -10.66
C GLU A 558 -42.14 -9.67 -11.66
N GLU A 559 -41.65 -8.44 -11.53
CA GLU A 559 -41.97 -7.35 -12.46
C GLU A 559 -41.46 -7.63 -13.87
N HIS A 560 -40.26 -8.19 -14.02
CA HIS A 560 -39.74 -8.61 -15.32
C HIS A 560 -40.51 -9.78 -15.93
N ARG A 561 -41.04 -10.73 -15.14
CA ARG A 561 -41.89 -11.82 -15.64
C ARG A 561 -43.20 -11.35 -16.26
N LYS A 562 -43.70 -10.18 -15.86
CA LYS A 562 -44.92 -9.56 -16.41
C LYS A 562 -44.68 -8.86 -17.75
N ARG A 563 -43.42 -8.68 -18.16
CA ARG A 563 -43.09 -7.93 -19.39
C ARG A 563 -43.36 -8.78 -20.63
N PRO A 564 -43.90 -8.18 -21.71
CA PRO A 564 -44.20 -8.91 -22.95
C PRO A 564 -42.95 -9.26 -23.76
N LEU A 565 -41.84 -8.55 -23.53
CA LEU A 565 -40.56 -8.75 -24.19
C LEU A 565 -39.46 -8.97 -23.14
N PRO A 566 -38.41 -9.75 -23.48
CA PRO A 566 -37.27 -9.99 -22.61
C PRO A 566 -36.27 -8.82 -22.66
N ASP A 567 -36.77 -7.60 -22.66
CA ASP A 567 -35.95 -6.40 -22.67
C ASP A 567 -35.47 -6.04 -21.26
N SER A 568 -36.14 -6.47 -20.19
CA SER A 568 -35.83 -6.10 -18.79
C SER A 568 -35.86 -4.57 -18.54
N THR A 569 -35.42 -4.10 -17.37
CA THR A 569 -35.34 -2.67 -17.03
C THR A 569 -33.99 -2.30 -16.41
N ASP A 570 -33.79 -1.02 -16.11
CA ASP A 570 -32.65 -0.48 -15.34
C ASP A 570 -32.81 -0.66 -13.81
N TRP A 571 -33.65 -1.62 -13.39
CA TRP A 571 -33.70 -2.09 -12.01
C TRP A 571 -32.38 -2.77 -11.65
N ALA A 572 -31.86 -2.46 -10.47
CA ALA A 572 -30.63 -3.06 -9.96
C ALA A 572 -30.83 -3.58 -8.54
N ILE A 573 -30.18 -4.68 -8.21
CA ILE A 573 -30.06 -5.19 -6.84
C ILE A 573 -28.63 -4.92 -6.40
N TYR A 574 -28.46 -4.09 -5.38
CA TYR A 574 -27.17 -3.84 -4.76
C TYR A 574 -27.00 -4.75 -3.55
N SER A 575 -25.95 -5.58 -3.57
CA SER A 575 -25.66 -6.58 -2.55
C SER A 575 -24.25 -6.34 -2.00
N PRO A 576 -24.10 -5.54 -0.93
CA PRO A 576 -22.79 -5.27 -0.34
C PRO A 576 -22.24 -6.49 0.41
N ASP A 577 -20.91 -6.61 0.41
CA ASP A 577 -20.14 -7.50 1.29
C ASP A 577 -20.65 -8.96 1.31
N VAL A 578 -21.00 -9.50 0.14
CA VAL A 578 -21.45 -10.89 -0.02
C VAL A 578 -20.25 -11.82 0.15
N PRO A 579 -20.33 -12.85 1.03
CA PRO A 579 -19.21 -13.77 1.19
C PRO A 579 -19.09 -14.73 0.00
N VAL A 580 -17.87 -14.78 -0.55
CA VAL A 580 -17.41 -15.71 -1.58
C VAL A 580 -16.60 -16.81 -0.89
N PHE A 581 -17.01 -18.07 -1.11
CA PHE A 581 -16.50 -19.22 -0.36
C PHE A 581 -15.90 -20.31 -1.25
N ARG A 582 -15.84 -20.10 -2.57
CA ARG A 582 -15.16 -21.00 -3.51
C ARG A 582 -14.27 -20.26 -4.50
N MET A 583 -13.26 -20.98 -4.98
CA MET A 583 -12.48 -20.64 -6.17
C MET A 583 -13.29 -20.88 -7.45
N ASP A 584 -12.76 -20.45 -8.60
CA ASP A 584 -13.43 -20.58 -9.91
C ASP A 584 -13.64 -22.04 -10.34
N ASP A 585 -12.74 -22.95 -9.92
CA ASP A 585 -12.84 -24.40 -10.14
C ASP A 585 -13.88 -25.09 -9.22
N GLY A 586 -14.53 -24.32 -8.33
CA GLY A 586 -15.52 -24.81 -7.37
C GLY A 586 -14.95 -25.33 -6.04
N THR A 587 -13.64 -25.23 -5.82
CA THR A 587 -13.00 -25.66 -4.57
C THR A 587 -13.35 -24.72 -3.41
N GLU A 588 -13.80 -25.27 -2.28
CA GLU A 588 -14.13 -24.54 -1.06
C GLU A 588 -12.90 -23.88 -0.41
N LEU A 589 -13.08 -22.63 0.05
CA LEU A 589 -12.05 -21.85 0.73
C LEU A 589 -12.05 -22.10 2.24
N PRO A 590 -10.89 -22.11 2.92
CA PRO A 590 -10.84 -22.16 4.39
C PRO A 590 -11.34 -20.86 5.04
N HIS A 591 -11.27 -19.74 4.31
CA HIS A 591 -11.69 -18.41 4.78
C HIS A 591 -12.44 -17.69 3.65
N PRO A 592 -13.76 -17.45 3.79
CA PRO A 592 -14.52 -16.64 2.83
C PRO A 592 -13.99 -15.22 2.78
N TRP A 593 -14.11 -14.59 1.62
CA TRP A 593 -13.80 -13.17 1.44
C TRP A 593 -15.04 -12.43 0.96
N LEU A 594 -15.12 -11.12 1.21
CA LEU A 594 -16.32 -10.33 0.95
C LEU A 594 -16.21 -9.61 -0.40
N LEU A 595 -17.31 -9.61 -1.17
CA LEU A 595 -17.40 -8.92 -2.45
C LEU A 595 -18.76 -8.22 -2.57
N SER A 596 -18.75 -6.94 -2.96
CA SER A 596 -19.99 -6.23 -3.29
C SER A 596 -20.40 -6.50 -4.72
N PHE A 597 -21.70 -6.68 -4.95
CA PHE A 597 -22.27 -6.91 -6.28
C PHE A 597 -23.33 -5.87 -6.65
N ILE A 598 -23.38 -5.50 -7.93
CA ILE A 598 -24.58 -4.97 -8.56
C ILE A 598 -25.12 -6.03 -9.51
N THR A 599 -26.38 -6.41 -9.32
CA THR A 599 -27.12 -7.29 -10.21
C THR A 599 -28.02 -6.44 -11.09
N CYS A 600 -27.78 -6.46 -12.40
CA CYS A 600 -28.63 -5.79 -13.39
C CYS A 600 -28.70 -6.65 -14.67
N ALA A 601 -29.90 -6.83 -15.21
CA ALA A 601 -30.12 -7.67 -16.36
C ALA A 601 -29.83 -6.93 -17.67
N ALA A 602 -29.13 -7.56 -18.60
CA ALA A 602 -29.00 -7.08 -19.98
C ALA A 602 -30.25 -7.48 -20.82
N PRO A 603 -30.58 -6.75 -21.90
CA PRO A 603 -31.67 -7.12 -22.79
C PRO A 603 -31.30 -8.33 -23.66
N VAL A 604 -32.28 -9.12 -24.10
CA VAL A 604 -32.06 -10.27 -25.01
C VAL A 604 -32.12 -9.81 -26.47
N ALA A 605 -30.96 -9.48 -27.04
CA ALA A 605 -30.84 -8.85 -28.35
C ALA A 605 -31.44 -9.65 -29.52
N PRO A 606 -31.35 -11.00 -29.60
CA PRO A 606 -31.96 -11.77 -30.69
C PRO A 606 -33.48 -11.62 -30.80
N ILE A 607 -34.16 -11.27 -29.71
CA ILE A 607 -35.62 -11.15 -29.67
C ILE A 607 -36.07 -9.71 -29.94
N ILE A 608 -35.36 -8.73 -29.39
CA ILE A 608 -35.78 -7.32 -29.47
C ILE A 608 -35.03 -6.49 -30.52
N GLY A 609 -34.01 -7.07 -31.16
CA GLY A 609 -33.15 -6.42 -32.16
C GLY A 609 -31.93 -5.71 -31.55
N GLN A 610 -30.79 -5.78 -32.24
CA GLN A 610 -29.52 -5.20 -31.80
C GLN A 610 -29.59 -3.69 -31.50
N PRO A 611 -30.20 -2.82 -32.34
CA PRO A 611 -30.22 -1.38 -32.07
C PRO A 611 -30.93 -1.05 -30.75
N ARG A 612 -32.14 -1.60 -30.57
CA ARG A 612 -32.93 -1.40 -29.34
C ARG A 612 -32.23 -1.99 -28.12
N ALA A 613 -31.60 -3.15 -28.26
CA ALA A 613 -30.83 -3.76 -27.18
C ALA A 613 -29.64 -2.89 -26.75
N GLY A 614 -28.89 -2.33 -27.72
CA GLY A 614 -27.80 -1.40 -27.47
C GLY A 614 -28.26 -0.15 -26.71
N ASP A 615 -29.32 0.52 -27.16
CA ASP A 615 -29.83 1.74 -26.50
C ASP A 615 -30.28 1.48 -25.05
N LEU A 616 -30.94 0.35 -24.81
CA LEU A 616 -31.33 -0.07 -23.47
C LEU A 616 -30.12 -0.40 -22.60
N LEU A 617 -29.11 -1.08 -23.15
CA LEU A 617 -27.91 -1.47 -22.41
C LEU A 617 -27.08 -0.22 -22.05
N GLN A 618 -26.93 0.74 -22.96
CA GLN A 618 -26.30 2.02 -22.70
C GLN A 618 -26.94 2.73 -21.51
N LYS A 619 -28.28 2.86 -21.48
CA LYS A 619 -28.99 3.45 -20.33
C LYS A 619 -28.62 2.75 -19.01
N ARG A 620 -28.50 1.42 -19.03
CA ARG A 620 -28.19 0.66 -17.82
C ARG A 620 -26.73 0.75 -17.42
N ILE A 621 -25.80 0.94 -18.36
CA ILE A 621 -24.39 1.24 -18.05
C ILE A 621 -24.33 2.50 -17.17
N HIS A 622 -25.00 3.59 -17.58
CA HIS A 622 -25.08 4.79 -16.74
C HIS A 622 -25.74 4.49 -15.39
N ARG A 623 -26.80 3.68 -15.35
CA ARG A 623 -27.45 3.34 -14.08
C ARG A 623 -26.53 2.57 -13.12
N VAL A 624 -25.79 1.58 -13.60
CA VAL A 624 -24.85 0.78 -12.80
C VAL A 624 -23.72 1.66 -12.27
N LEU A 625 -23.12 2.50 -13.12
CA LEU A 625 -22.06 3.42 -12.72
C LEU A 625 -22.56 4.45 -11.70
N ALA A 626 -23.77 4.99 -11.89
CA ALA A 626 -24.39 5.90 -10.93
C ALA A 626 -24.59 5.26 -9.55
N ILE A 627 -25.08 4.02 -9.51
CA ILE A 627 -25.26 3.28 -8.26
C ILE A 627 -23.91 3.03 -7.60
N ALA A 628 -22.92 2.53 -8.34
CA ALA A 628 -21.61 2.25 -7.79
C ALA A 628 -20.98 3.50 -7.15
N ARG A 629 -21.03 4.65 -7.85
CA ARG A 629 -20.57 5.95 -7.33
C ARG A 629 -21.36 6.39 -6.11
N ALA A 630 -22.68 6.30 -6.16
CA ALA A 630 -23.55 6.73 -5.05
C ALA A 630 -23.30 5.95 -3.76
N TYR A 631 -22.94 4.66 -3.86
CA TYR A 631 -22.59 3.82 -2.71
C TYR A 631 -21.09 3.78 -2.40
N GLY A 632 -20.31 4.74 -2.94
CA GLY A 632 -18.92 4.97 -2.55
C GLY A 632 -17.90 3.98 -3.11
N HIS A 633 -18.25 3.22 -4.16
CA HIS A 633 -17.30 2.30 -4.80
C HIS A 633 -16.42 3.05 -5.78
N THR A 634 -15.11 2.95 -5.58
CA THR A 634 -14.09 3.59 -6.43
C THR A 634 -13.44 2.59 -7.39
N THR A 635 -13.61 1.29 -7.16
CA THR A 635 -13.02 0.20 -7.95
C THR A 635 -14.13 -0.73 -8.45
N LEU A 636 -14.22 -0.94 -9.77
CA LEU A 636 -15.26 -1.79 -10.37
C LEU A 636 -14.67 -2.96 -11.18
N VAL A 637 -15.35 -4.11 -11.10
CA VAL A 637 -15.14 -5.26 -11.99
C VAL A 637 -16.36 -5.40 -12.89
N LEU A 638 -16.17 -5.04 -14.15
CA LEU A 638 -17.16 -5.08 -15.24
C LEU A 638 -16.76 -6.17 -16.25
N GLY A 639 -17.38 -6.18 -17.42
CA GLY A 639 -17.00 -7.07 -18.52
C GLY A 639 -17.99 -7.02 -19.67
N ALA A 640 -18.00 -8.08 -20.50
CA ALA A 640 -18.83 -8.21 -21.70
C ALA A 640 -20.31 -8.49 -21.36
N TRP A 641 -20.94 -7.53 -20.68
CA TRP A 641 -22.29 -7.63 -20.14
C TRP A 641 -23.32 -7.88 -21.25
N GLY A 642 -24.07 -8.99 -21.13
CA GLY A 642 -25.09 -9.36 -22.11
C GLY A 642 -24.56 -9.89 -23.45
N CYS A 643 -23.24 -9.97 -23.64
CA CYS A 643 -22.65 -10.34 -24.94
C CYS A 643 -22.63 -11.86 -25.18
N GLY A 644 -22.76 -12.66 -24.13
CA GLY A 644 -22.84 -14.12 -24.20
C GLY A 644 -24.21 -14.63 -24.64
N ALA A 645 -24.95 -15.29 -23.74
CA ALA A 645 -26.24 -15.91 -24.04
C ALA A 645 -27.31 -14.92 -24.55
N PHE A 646 -27.20 -13.64 -24.21
CA PHE A 646 -28.12 -12.58 -24.65
C PHE A 646 -27.69 -11.88 -25.94
N ALA A 647 -26.52 -12.25 -26.48
CA ALA A 647 -25.99 -11.86 -27.79
C ALA A 647 -26.03 -10.34 -28.10
N ASN A 648 -25.85 -9.48 -27.09
CA ASN A 648 -25.60 -8.06 -27.31
C ASN A 648 -24.25 -7.88 -28.04
N ASP A 649 -24.13 -6.83 -28.84
CA ASP A 649 -22.88 -6.51 -29.54
C ASP A 649 -21.77 -6.10 -28.55
N PRO A 650 -20.67 -6.88 -28.43
CA PRO A 650 -19.56 -6.56 -27.53
C PRO A 650 -18.81 -5.29 -27.91
N HIS A 651 -18.73 -4.94 -29.21
CA HIS A 651 -18.07 -3.71 -29.64
C HIS A 651 -18.88 -2.48 -29.21
N ARG A 652 -20.19 -2.47 -29.48
CA ARG A 652 -21.08 -1.40 -29.01
C ARG A 652 -21.07 -1.28 -27.48
N THR A 653 -21.15 -2.40 -26.76
CA THR A 653 -21.10 -2.40 -25.30
C THR A 653 -19.81 -1.78 -24.76
N ALA A 654 -18.65 -2.11 -25.35
CA ALA A 654 -17.37 -1.51 -24.98
C ALA A 654 -17.32 0.00 -25.26
N MET A 655 -17.85 0.43 -26.43
CA MET A 655 -17.94 1.86 -26.76
C MET A 655 -18.82 2.63 -25.77
N ASP A 656 -19.97 2.08 -25.37
CA ASP A 656 -20.88 2.72 -24.44
C ASP A 656 -20.24 2.88 -23.05
N PHE A 657 -19.50 1.87 -22.57
CA PHE A 657 -18.71 1.99 -21.34
C PHE A 657 -17.60 3.04 -21.46
N ARG A 658 -16.83 3.02 -22.55
CA ARG A 658 -15.76 4.00 -22.79
C ARG A 658 -16.32 5.42 -22.82
N HIS A 659 -17.40 5.63 -23.57
CA HIS A 659 -18.07 6.92 -23.66
C HIS A 659 -18.54 7.42 -22.29
N ALA A 660 -19.16 6.56 -21.48
CA ALA A 660 -19.60 6.93 -20.14
C ALA A 660 -18.41 7.33 -19.23
N LEU A 661 -17.29 6.59 -19.29
CA LEU A 661 -16.10 6.84 -18.48
C LEU A 661 -15.30 8.08 -18.94
N GLU A 662 -15.29 8.39 -20.23
CA GLU A 662 -14.61 9.58 -20.78
C GLU A 662 -15.43 10.87 -20.57
N ASN A 663 -16.74 10.75 -20.33
CA ASN A 663 -17.67 11.88 -20.18
C ASN A 663 -18.27 11.90 -18.76
N ASP A 664 -19.49 11.41 -18.58
CA ASP A 664 -20.29 11.56 -17.34
C ASP A 664 -19.62 11.04 -16.06
N TYR A 665 -18.72 10.06 -16.18
CA TYR A 665 -18.03 9.41 -15.06
C TYR A 665 -16.52 9.64 -15.07
N ARG A 666 -16.07 10.68 -15.77
CA ARG A 666 -14.66 11.06 -15.82
C ARG A 666 -14.11 11.30 -14.40
N GLY A 667 -13.14 10.48 -13.98
CA GLY A 667 -12.54 10.56 -12.64
C GLY A 667 -13.46 10.11 -11.52
N ALA A 668 -14.59 9.47 -11.79
CA ALA A 668 -15.47 8.98 -10.74
C ALA A 668 -14.94 7.71 -10.06
N PHE A 669 -14.01 7.00 -10.71
CA PHE A 669 -13.47 5.73 -10.26
C PHE A 669 -11.94 5.76 -10.34
N SER A 670 -11.27 5.10 -9.40
CA SER A 670 -9.83 4.89 -9.43
C SER A 670 -9.46 3.79 -10.43
N ASP A 671 -10.22 2.70 -10.44
CA ASP A 671 -9.92 1.47 -11.19
C ASP A 671 -11.18 0.84 -11.78
N ILE A 672 -11.11 0.52 -13.08
CA ILE A 672 -12.11 -0.25 -13.81
C ILE A 672 -11.43 -1.45 -14.46
N ILE A 673 -11.84 -2.65 -14.08
CA ILE A 673 -11.38 -3.90 -14.71
C ILE A 673 -12.51 -4.49 -15.54
N PHE A 674 -12.32 -4.63 -16.84
CA PHE A 674 -13.16 -5.44 -17.71
C PHE A 674 -12.64 -6.88 -17.71
N ALA A 675 -13.14 -7.70 -16.79
CA ALA A 675 -12.79 -9.12 -16.66
C ALA A 675 -13.67 -9.96 -17.59
N ILE A 676 -13.08 -10.47 -18.68
CA ILE A 676 -13.79 -11.13 -19.77
C ILE A 676 -13.12 -12.47 -20.07
N THR A 677 -13.72 -13.56 -19.60
CA THR A 677 -13.25 -14.91 -19.95
C THR A 677 -13.55 -15.20 -21.41
N ASP A 678 -12.51 -15.42 -22.19
CA ASP A 678 -12.64 -15.72 -23.60
C ASP A 678 -11.51 -16.62 -24.09
N TRP A 679 -11.88 -17.84 -24.47
CA TRP A 679 -10.97 -18.84 -25.01
C TRP A 679 -11.25 -19.15 -26.49
N SER A 680 -12.07 -18.33 -27.16
CA SER A 680 -12.21 -18.42 -28.61
C SER A 680 -10.89 -17.97 -29.28
N PRO A 681 -10.45 -18.63 -30.36
CA PRO A 681 -9.23 -18.23 -31.08
C PRO A 681 -9.22 -16.76 -31.47
N GLU A 682 -10.38 -16.22 -31.84
CA GLU A 682 -10.57 -14.82 -32.26
C GLU A 682 -10.77 -13.83 -31.10
N ARG A 683 -10.87 -14.30 -29.86
CA ARG A 683 -11.27 -13.50 -28.68
C ARG A 683 -12.56 -12.70 -28.97
N LYS A 684 -13.62 -13.41 -29.35
CA LYS A 684 -14.91 -12.89 -29.79
C LYS A 684 -15.53 -11.83 -28.86
N PHE A 685 -15.34 -11.95 -27.56
CA PHE A 685 -15.88 -11.05 -26.53
C PHE A 685 -14.83 -10.13 -25.93
N LEU A 686 -13.61 -10.65 -25.69
CA LEU A 686 -12.51 -9.86 -25.10
C LEU A 686 -11.89 -8.89 -26.11
N GLY A 687 -11.72 -9.33 -27.36
CA GLY A 687 -11.10 -8.56 -28.45
C GLY A 687 -11.76 -7.20 -28.69
N PRO A 688 -13.10 -7.11 -28.82
CA PRO A 688 -13.79 -5.82 -28.97
C PRO A 688 -13.52 -4.84 -27.82
N PHE A 689 -13.47 -5.31 -26.57
CA PHE A 689 -13.13 -4.46 -25.43
C PHE A 689 -11.66 -4.03 -25.48
N ARG A 690 -10.74 -4.97 -25.76
CA ARG A 690 -9.32 -4.66 -25.94
C ARG A 690 -9.13 -3.57 -27.00
N ASP A 691 -9.76 -3.71 -28.15
CA ASP A 691 -9.57 -2.82 -29.30
C ASP A 691 -10.17 -1.44 -29.03
N VAL A 692 -11.40 -1.39 -28.47
CA VAL A 692 -12.05 -0.12 -28.11
C VAL A 692 -11.24 0.63 -27.05
N PHE A 693 -10.67 -0.03 -26.05
CA PHE A 693 -9.88 0.67 -25.02
C PHE A 693 -8.42 0.92 -25.47
N ALA A 694 -7.85 0.14 -26.40
CA ALA A 694 -6.50 0.37 -26.93
C ALA A 694 -6.42 1.51 -27.96
N ALA A 695 -7.54 1.83 -28.63
CA ALA A 695 -7.56 2.89 -29.64
C ALA A 695 -7.23 4.26 -29.04
N HIS A 696 -6.05 4.81 -29.39
CA HIS A 696 -5.74 6.21 -29.16
C HIS A 696 -6.69 7.03 -30.04
N VAL A 697 -7.65 7.73 -29.44
CA VAL A 697 -8.42 8.73 -30.18
C VAL A 697 -7.46 9.90 -30.40
N LYS A 698 -6.95 10.02 -31.63
CA LYS A 698 -6.57 11.32 -32.16
C LYS A 698 -7.85 12.17 -32.16
N ALA A 699 -7.93 13.11 -31.24
CA ALA A 699 -8.68 14.35 -31.42
C ALA A 699 -7.68 15.49 -31.25
#